data_AF-A0A0R1YDD3-F1
#
_entry.id   AF-A0A0R1YDD3-F1
#
_cell.length_a   1.000
_cell.length_b   1.000
_cell.length_c   1.000
_cell.angle_alpha   90.00
_cell.angle_beta   90.00
_cell.angle_gamma   90.00
#
_symmetry.space_group_name_H-M   'P 1'
#
loop_
_entity.id
_entity.type
_entity.pdbx_description
1 polymer ?
#
loop_
_entity_poly.entity_id
_entity_poly.type
_entity_poly.pdbx_seq_one_letter_code
_entity_poly.pdbx_strand_id
1 'polypeptide(L)'
;MFSLLQRSIHYGVNMMKISKYLLGIGIALGSAGLLWGTAITGTNPPAVLVTQVAAAEETINQIMPNERLQSLVLFEMKKEKLVDQNATITSLTSAQFLEALGKLKAINSSDGTTADQVAHEPVSGGNGGIGPVNPGNYSLKGLERATSLESLEFPQNWDLSGGHNFYRNDVVDLTPLQGLNNLQKLNLYGNRVKSVAPIANLPKLTWLDVSNNEVADLNLLDAAKYTANFNWGNQHVILPKVQLETNSYTFKAPFVNALPKNGNAANNEWEVYNSKFVNNFHDWLYIPYSPNAYYGEGESHPTIQIFRNGIFGVGENDKRGSTTVVGDDVEFKGLAKQVTPTIDKTDPHKDRNSTVVENPYTYYMVIQYQVTPAPDDGHGLIAYYLPYEIAQQAAATTVEYVDEKGATIHASQTITGTVGKEFDLATDAYKLAIPGYKFSKYDPTQTGKLSDQAQTVKLVYTKDATPVTPNTPVTPTPSNPVNPSTPNNPVTPRTPTTPVTPTTPSSTPTNGNKADQPGTKIETGLEPQASGKVVKKGTAVYSLNKIYLYKNATFKKAQRMAGYVKKPRVNRPMFVVTDYARSANGRLRYKVRDVNHHSNTDGWRGYITANWNYVRPVYYQSKHQTLTVINPLGVNAYKNRNLTGKVKNIKQGTVLKVHGFVRHNLTTRYLLSNGDYITGNRKLVKMGRHQQPKRLVVKKTINRYGDANFTKRNGHFKKGTKLTIKKVTFSHEFSRTRTGVQRYVVNGGYVTASPKFVTVQY
;
A
#
# COMPACT_ATOMS: atom_id res chain seq x y z
N MET A 1 -6.20 -39.06 -53.99
CA MET A 1 -5.26 -39.43 -52.92
C MET A 1 -5.43 -38.46 -51.74
N PHE A 2 -5.23 -38.96 -50.50
CA PHE A 2 -5.03 -38.22 -49.24
C PHE A 2 -5.73 -36.85 -49.00
N SER A 3 -6.80 -36.88 -48.18
CA SER A 3 -6.90 -36.23 -46.84
C SER A 3 -6.08 -34.95 -46.51
N LEU A 4 -6.54 -33.97 -45.71
CA LEU A 4 -7.46 -34.04 -44.55
C LEU A 4 -8.02 -32.63 -44.16
N LEU A 5 -8.99 -32.61 -43.23
CA LEU A 5 -9.35 -31.50 -42.30
C LEU A 5 -10.02 -30.18 -42.81
N GLN A 6 -11.34 -30.27 -42.92
CA GLN A 6 -12.36 -29.37 -42.33
C GLN A 6 -12.45 -27.85 -42.63
N ARG A 7 -13.55 -27.54 -43.35
CA ARG A 7 -14.63 -26.59 -42.99
C ARG A 7 -14.30 -25.09 -42.87
N SER A 8 -14.79 -24.34 -43.87
CA SER A 8 -15.31 -22.98 -43.70
C SER A 8 -16.42 -22.65 -44.72
N ILE A 9 -17.47 -21.98 -44.23
CA ILE A 9 -18.40 -21.05 -44.92
C ILE A 9 -19.17 -21.55 -46.17
N HIS A 10 -20.51 -21.39 -46.16
CA HIS A 10 -21.43 -20.86 -47.22
C HIS A 10 -22.90 -21.28 -46.92
N TYR A 11 -23.99 -20.63 -47.38
CA TYR A 11 -24.33 -19.19 -47.58
C TYR A 11 -25.85 -19.06 -47.89
N GLY A 12 -26.47 -17.90 -47.67
CA GLY A 12 -27.87 -17.59 -48.07
C GLY A 12 -28.98 -18.25 -47.21
N VAL A 13 -30.30 -18.06 -47.42
CA VAL A 13 -31.14 -17.16 -48.28
C VAL A 13 -32.61 -17.41 -47.84
N ASN A 14 -33.64 -16.52 -47.80
CA ASN A 14 -33.85 -15.10 -48.16
C ASN A 14 -34.97 -14.47 -47.25
N MET A 15 -35.63 -13.36 -47.67
CA MET A 15 -37.00 -12.81 -47.41
C MET A 15 -37.83 -13.26 -46.16
N MET A 16 -38.65 -12.41 -45.48
CA MET A 16 -39.69 -11.54 -46.08
C MET A 16 -40.24 -10.41 -45.15
N LYS A 17 -40.29 -9.16 -45.66
CA LYS A 17 -41.22 -8.01 -45.46
C LYS A 17 -41.81 -7.58 -44.08
N ILE A 18 -41.59 -6.27 -43.77
CA ILE A 18 -42.59 -5.21 -43.36
C ILE A 18 -43.22 -5.35 -41.92
N SER A 19 -43.34 -4.33 -41.06
CA SER A 19 -43.84 -2.94 -41.28
C SER A 19 -43.20 -1.82 -40.40
N LYS A 20 -43.69 -0.59 -40.59
CA LYS A 20 -43.22 0.70 -40.04
C LYS A 20 -43.67 0.97 -38.59
N TYR A 21 -42.96 1.85 -37.87
CA TYR A 21 -43.52 3.15 -37.43
C TYR A 21 -42.39 4.15 -37.12
N LEU A 22 -42.73 5.45 -37.23
CA LEU A 22 -41.85 6.61 -36.97
C LEU A 22 -42.01 7.05 -35.49
N LEU A 23 -41.39 8.10 -34.94
CA LEU A 23 -40.52 9.17 -35.45
C LEU A 23 -39.53 9.55 -34.32
N GLY A 24 -38.43 10.23 -34.64
CA GLY A 24 -37.64 10.96 -33.64
C GLY A 24 -37.51 12.43 -34.02
N ILE A 25 -37.35 13.33 -33.05
CA ILE A 25 -36.90 14.72 -33.22
C ILE A 25 -36.25 15.18 -31.92
N GLY A 26 -35.23 16.03 -32.05
CA GLY A 26 -34.77 16.95 -31.01
C GLY A 26 -34.31 18.23 -31.71
N ILE A 27 -34.71 19.39 -31.20
CA ILE A 27 -34.42 20.73 -31.73
C ILE A 27 -34.12 21.66 -30.54
N ALA A 28 -33.38 22.74 -30.77
CA ALA A 28 -33.09 23.76 -29.79
C ALA A 28 -33.32 25.17 -30.38
N LEU A 29 -33.75 26.09 -29.50
CA LEU A 29 -33.85 27.56 -29.71
C LEU A 29 -34.87 28.03 -30.78
N GLY A 30 -35.57 29.13 -30.46
CA GLY A 30 -36.58 29.75 -31.32
C GLY A 30 -37.40 30.81 -30.57
N SER A 31 -37.20 32.08 -30.93
CA SER A 31 -37.74 33.28 -30.27
C SER A 31 -39.21 33.59 -30.58
N ALA A 32 -39.86 34.28 -29.62
CA ALA A 32 -40.91 35.31 -29.77
C ALA A 32 -42.15 35.06 -30.66
N GLY A 33 -43.34 35.27 -30.07
CA GLY A 33 -44.64 35.35 -30.74
C GLY A 33 -45.71 35.82 -29.75
N LEU A 34 -46.69 36.60 -30.20
CA LEU A 34 -47.61 37.36 -29.33
C LEU A 34 -49.09 37.06 -29.66
N LEU A 35 -49.96 37.31 -28.65
CA LEU A 35 -51.42 37.56 -28.72
C LEU A 35 -52.43 36.38 -28.56
N TRP A 36 -53.27 36.52 -27.52
CA TRP A 36 -54.72 36.24 -27.33
C TRP A 36 -55.39 34.95 -27.88
N GLY A 37 -56.23 34.30 -27.06
CA GLY A 37 -57.02 33.13 -27.50
C GLY A 37 -58.03 32.48 -26.53
N THR A 38 -58.80 33.25 -25.74
CA THR A 38 -59.96 32.79 -24.91
C THR A 38 -59.70 31.75 -23.81
N ALA A 39 -60.65 31.60 -22.87
CA ALA A 39 -60.52 30.79 -21.65
C ALA A 39 -61.58 29.70 -21.53
N ILE A 40 -61.23 28.58 -20.89
CA ILE A 40 -62.18 27.63 -20.28
C ILE A 40 -61.72 27.36 -18.84
N THR A 41 -62.67 27.32 -17.91
CA THR A 41 -62.44 27.26 -16.46
C THR A 41 -62.20 25.82 -15.97
N GLY A 42 -61.22 25.65 -15.08
CA GLY A 42 -60.95 24.39 -14.37
C GLY A 42 -59.95 24.59 -13.25
N THR A 43 -60.28 24.16 -12.03
CA THR A 43 -59.50 24.46 -10.82
C THR A 43 -58.29 23.53 -10.65
N ASN A 44 -57.11 24.11 -10.43
CA ASN A 44 -55.90 23.39 -10.03
C ASN A 44 -55.63 23.58 -8.52
N PRO A 45 -55.14 22.54 -7.80
CA PRO A 45 -54.60 22.69 -6.45
C PRO A 45 -53.28 23.50 -6.48
N PRO A 46 -52.84 24.09 -5.35
CA PRO A 46 -51.77 25.08 -5.32
C PRO A 46 -50.40 24.52 -5.73
N ALA A 47 -49.66 25.31 -6.52
CA ALA A 47 -48.31 24.99 -6.93
C ALA A 47 -47.32 25.18 -5.78
N VAL A 48 -46.52 24.15 -5.49
CA VAL A 48 -45.40 24.26 -4.55
C VAL A 48 -44.25 25.01 -5.22
N LEU A 49 -44.02 26.25 -4.81
CA LEU A 49 -42.84 27.03 -5.15
C LEU A 49 -41.57 26.34 -4.61
N VAL A 50 -40.80 25.73 -5.50
CA VAL A 50 -39.46 25.23 -5.19
C VAL A 50 -38.46 26.36 -5.41
N THR A 51 -38.16 27.11 -4.36
CA THR A 51 -37.09 28.11 -4.37
C THR A 51 -35.74 27.44 -4.64
N GLN A 52 -35.14 27.75 -5.79
CA GLN A 52 -33.83 27.24 -6.16
C GLN A 52 -32.76 27.95 -5.31
N VAL A 53 -32.35 27.31 -4.21
CA VAL A 53 -31.25 27.80 -3.38
C VAL A 53 -29.97 27.86 -4.22
N ALA A 54 -29.49 29.09 -4.47
CA ALA A 54 -28.19 29.30 -5.09
C ALA A 54 -27.10 28.70 -4.19
N ALA A 55 -26.15 27.99 -4.80
CA ALA A 55 -24.98 27.52 -4.06
C ALA A 55 -24.13 28.74 -3.69
N ALA A 56 -23.80 28.90 -2.40
CA ALA A 56 -22.89 29.96 -1.96
C ALA A 56 -21.53 29.82 -2.68
N GLU A 57 -20.98 30.95 -3.12
CA GLU A 57 -19.70 30.96 -3.84
C GLU A 57 -18.54 30.58 -2.91
N GLU A 58 -17.54 29.89 -3.47
CA GLU A 58 -16.33 29.49 -2.74
C GLU A 58 -15.50 30.74 -2.42
N THR A 59 -15.18 31.01 -1.15
CA THR A 59 -14.41 32.20 -0.76
C THR A 59 -12.94 32.10 -1.18
N ILE A 60 -12.21 33.22 -1.26
CA ILE A 60 -10.77 33.20 -1.61
C ILE A 60 -9.99 32.27 -0.66
N ASN A 61 -10.25 32.32 0.66
CA ASN A 61 -9.64 31.40 1.64
C ASN A 61 -10.06 29.93 1.47
N GLN A 62 -11.20 29.63 0.83
CA GLN A 62 -11.56 28.26 0.46
C GLN A 62 -10.86 27.83 -0.83
N ILE A 63 -10.77 28.71 -1.84
CA ILE A 63 -10.08 28.49 -3.13
C ILE A 63 -8.58 28.25 -2.87
N MET A 64 -7.92 29.21 -2.23
CA MET A 64 -6.48 29.28 -1.98
C MET A 64 -6.23 29.48 -0.47
N PRO A 65 -6.21 28.41 0.34
CA PRO A 65 -6.15 28.51 1.81
C PRO A 65 -4.78 28.92 2.39
N ASN A 66 -3.80 29.23 1.55
CA ASN A 66 -2.48 29.69 1.97
C ASN A 66 -2.42 31.22 1.81
N GLU A 67 -2.58 31.95 2.91
CA GLU A 67 -2.64 33.41 2.93
C GLU A 67 -1.33 34.07 2.45
N ARG A 68 -0.18 33.42 2.61
CA ARG A 68 1.10 33.90 2.04
C ARG A 68 1.11 33.80 0.52
N LEU A 69 0.61 32.68 -0.02
CA LEU A 69 0.47 32.49 -1.45
C LEU A 69 -0.58 33.45 -2.05
N GLN A 70 -1.66 33.75 -1.33
CA GLN A 70 -2.61 34.79 -1.73
C GLN A 70 -1.93 36.15 -1.88
N SER A 71 -1.12 36.58 -0.90
CA SER A 71 -0.40 37.86 -0.95
C SER A 71 0.58 37.93 -2.13
N LEU A 72 1.37 36.89 -2.36
CA LEU A 72 2.29 36.81 -3.50
C LEU A 72 1.53 36.83 -4.85
N VAL A 73 0.44 36.08 -4.96
CA VAL A 73 -0.43 36.09 -6.15
C VAL A 73 -1.05 37.47 -6.38
N LEU A 74 -1.50 38.16 -5.33
CA LEU A 74 -2.06 39.51 -5.44
C LEU A 74 -1.00 40.55 -5.86
N PHE A 75 0.23 40.44 -5.37
CA PHE A 75 1.34 41.29 -5.78
C PHE A 75 1.61 41.15 -7.30
N GLU A 76 1.71 39.92 -7.79
CA GLU A 76 1.94 39.63 -9.21
C GLU A 76 0.74 40.04 -10.09
N MET A 77 -0.50 39.88 -9.60
CA MET A 77 -1.70 40.43 -10.27
C MET A 77 -1.63 41.95 -10.43
N LYS A 78 -1.06 42.70 -9.49
CA LYS A 78 -0.89 44.16 -9.61
C LYS A 78 0.21 44.53 -10.61
N LYS A 79 1.34 43.82 -10.56
CA LYS A 79 2.48 43.96 -11.49
C LYS A 79 2.06 43.69 -12.95
N GLU A 80 1.29 42.63 -13.20
CA GLU A 80 0.68 42.33 -14.50
C GLU A 80 -0.57 43.19 -14.82
N LYS A 81 -0.98 44.11 -13.92
CA LYS A 81 -2.13 45.03 -14.08
C LYS A 81 -3.48 44.32 -14.31
N LEU A 82 -3.64 43.14 -13.69
CA LEU A 82 -4.84 42.30 -13.74
C LEU A 82 -5.89 42.69 -12.69
N VAL A 83 -5.50 43.48 -11.69
CA VAL A 83 -6.36 44.06 -10.64
C VAL A 83 -5.97 45.52 -10.38
N ASP A 84 -6.80 46.24 -9.61
CA ASP A 84 -6.47 47.59 -9.15
C ASP A 84 -5.20 47.62 -8.27
N GLN A 85 -4.38 48.66 -8.40
CA GLN A 85 -3.13 48.79 -7.63
C GLN A 85 -3.36 48.89 -6.11
N ASN A 86 -4.52 49.38 -5.69
CA ASN A 86 -4.92 49.47 -4.29
C ASN A 86 -5.68 48.23 -3.78
N ALA A 87 -5.94 47.23 -4.65
CA ALA A 87 -6.70 46.05 -4.27
C ALA A 87 -6.06 45.28 -3.10
N THR A 88 -6.88 44.76 -2.22
CA THR A 88 -6.51 43.81 -1.15
C THR A 88 -7.22 42.49 -1.37
N ILE A 89 -6.77 41.42 -0.71
CA ILE A 89 -7.50 40.14 -0.69
C ILE A 89 -8.95 40.33 -0.21
N THR A 90 -9.17 41.22 0.76
CA THR A 90 -10.50 41.50 1.33
C THR A 90 -11.36 42.42 0.48
N SER A 91 -10.80 43.17 -0.48
CA SER A 91 -11.56 44.01 -1.42
C SER A 91 -11.98 43.28 -2.69
N LEU A 92 -11.39 42.10 -2.98
CA LEU A 92 -11.70 41.32 -4.18
C LEU A 92 -12.81 40.31 -3.91
N THR A 93 -13.78 40.24 -4.82
CA THR A 93 -14.70 39.09 -4.89
C THR A 93 -13.95 37.85 -5.37
N SER A 94 -14.44 36.65 -5.00
CA SER A 94 -13.92 35.38 -5.53
C SER A 94 -13.93 35.32 -7.06
N ALA A 95 -14.92 35.95 -7.71
CA ALA A 95 -15.00 36.03 -9.17
C ALA A 95 -13.83 36.86 -9.75
N GLN A 96 -13.59 38.07 -9.25
CA GLN A 96 -12.48 38.92 -9.70
C GLN A 96 -11.12 38.26 -9.45
N PHE A 97 -10.91 37.66 -8.27
CA PHE A 97 -9.68 36.95 -7.94
C PHE A 97 -9.44 35.76 -8.88
N LEU A 98 -10.48 34.97 -9.19
CA LEU A 98 -10.38 33.86 -10.14
C LEU A 98 -10.15 34.31 -11.59
N GLU A 99 -10.73 35.44 -12.01
CA GLU A 99 -10.52 35.98 -13.35
C GLU A 99 -9.08 36.48 -13.53
N ALA A 100 -8.55 37.24 -12.56
CA ALA A 100 -7.16 37.69 -12.56
C ALA A 100 -6.20 36.49 -12.48
N LEU A 101 -6.45 35.52 -11.59
CA LEU A 101 -5.61 34.33 -11.43
C LEU A 101 -5.58 33.49 -12.71
N GLY A 102 -6.71 33.39 -13.42
CA GLY A 102 -6.80 32.69 -14.71
C GLY A 102 -5.94 33.34 -15.82
N LYS A 103 -5.65 34.64 -15.73
CA LYS A 103 -4.84 35.42 -16.68
C LYS A 103 -3.36 35.52 -16.32
N LEU A 104 -3.02 35.42 -15.03
CA LEU A 104 -1.66 35.58 -14.50
C LEU A 104 -0.63 34.66 -15.19
N LYS A 105 0.52 35.22 -15.58
CA LYS A 105 1.60 34.54 -16.30
C LYS A 105 2.80 34.20 -15.43
N ALA A 106 3.16 35.05 -14.48
CA ALA A 106 4.31 34.85 -13.61
C ALA A 106 3.92 34.85 -12.14
N ILE A 107 4.60 34.02 -11.36
CA ILE A 107 4.75 34.16 -9.92
C ILE A 107 6.25 34.03 -9.65
N ASN A 108 6.92 35.10 -9.24
CA ASN A 108 8.37 35.16 -9.07
C ASN A 108 8.75 36.01 -7.83
N SER A 109 9.10 35.35 -6.73
CA SER A 109 9.36 36.02 -5.46
C SER A 109 10.73 36.74 -5.35
N SER A 110 11.40 37.07 -6.46
CA SER A 110 12.57 37.97 -6.47
C SER A 110 12.23 39.45 -6.72
N ASP A 111 11.08 39.74 -7.33
CA ASP A 111 10.89 40.99 -8.07
C ASP A 111 10.21 42.09 -7.23
N GLY A 112 10.89 42.61 -6.21
CA GLY A 112 10.35 43.66 -5.35
C GLY A 112 11.42 44.48 -4.62
N THR A 113 11.01 45.59 -4.00
CA THR A 113 11.86 46.36 -3.07
C THR A 113 12.05 45.59 -1.77
N THR A 114 12.95 46.03 -0.88
CA THR A 114 13.12 45.42 0.45
C THR A 114 11.82 45.36 1.25
N ALA A 115 10.90 46.32 1.08
CA ALA A 115 9.57 46.30 1.72
C ALA A 115 8.64 45.24 1.11
N ASP A 116 8.69 45.02 -0.21
CA ASP A 116 7.94 43.96 -0.89
C ASP A 116 8.52 42.57 -0.56
N GLN A 117 9.85 42.47 -0.44
CA GLN A 117 10.55 41.27 0.03
C GLN A 117 10.13 40.92 1.47
N VAL A 118 9.98 41.90 2.36
CA VAL A 118 9.39 41.70 3.70
C VAL A 118 7.92 41.27 3.66
N ALA A 119 7.18 41.57 2.58
CA ALA A 119 5.85 40.99 2.35
C ALA A 119 5.90 39.56 1.75
N HIS A 120 7.03 39.17 1.15
CA HIS A 120 7.30 37.80 0.67
C HIS A 120 7.88 36.89 1.77
N GLU A 121 8.40 37.44 2.88
CA GLU A 121 8.97 36.69 4.01
C GLU A 121 8.04 35.57 4.54
N PRO A 122 8.47 34.29 4.49
CA PRO A 122 7.66 33.14 4.88
C PRO A 122 7.64 32.93 6.41
N VAL A 123 7.07 33.88 7.15
CA VAL A 123 7.05 33.82 8.62
C VAL A 123 6.03 32.81 9.16
N SER A 124 6.54 31.90 10.00
CA SER A 124 5.87 30.83 10.78
C SER A 124 5.76 29.45 10.10
N GLY A 125 6.59 28.51 10.57
CA GLY A 125 6.56 27.07 10.25
C GLY A 125 7.87 26.52 9.69
N GLY A 126 8.46 27.25 8.74
CA GLY A 126 9.57 26.82 7.86
C GLY A 126 10.96 26.60 8.49
N ASN A 127 11.09 25.97 9.65
CA ASN A 127 12.39 25.46 10.14
C ASN A 127 12.98 24.40 9.19
N GLY A 128 12.15 23.81 8.32
CA GLY A 128 12.51 23.00 7.15
C GLY A 128 13.43 21.78 7.37
N GLY A 129 13.74 21.45 8.62
CA GLY A 129 14.30 20.17 9.02
C GLY A 129 13.50 19.03 8.38
N ILE A 130 14.23 18.11 7.77
CA ILE A 130 13.69 16.98 7.02
C ILE A 130 13.12 16.01 8.05
N GLY A 131 11.83 16.12 8.34
CA GLY A 131 11.25 15.40 9.45
C GLY A 131 9.76 15.61 9.67
N PRO A 132 9.19 14.91 10.67
CA PRO A 132 7.76 14.94 10.98
C PRO A 132 7.34 16.12 11.87
N VAL A 133 8.26 17.02 12.24
CA VAL A 133 8.09 18.01 13.33
C VAL A 133 7.71 19.42 12.84
N ASN A 134 7.58 19.67 11.54
CA ASN A 134 7.06 20.94 11.01
C ASN A 134 5.51 20.89 10.91
N PRO A 135 4.76 21.77 11.61
CA PRO A 135 3.30 21.76 11.63
C PRO A 135 2.63 22.51 10.44
N GLY A 136 3.37 23.16 9.55
CA GLY A 136 2.82 24.10 8.56
C GLY A 136 3.36 23.96 7.13
N ASN A 137 2.98 22.89 6.41
CA ASN A 137 3.30 22.74 4.98
C ASN A 137 2.74 23.91 4.14
N TYR A 138 3.57 24.55 3.33
CA TYR A 138 3.12 25.57 2.37
C TYR A 138 2.26 24.93 1.29
N SER A 139 1.00 25.34 1.21
CA SER A 139 0.03 24.76 0.28
C SER A 139 -0.01 25.55 -1.03
N LEU A 140 0.21 24.86 -2.15
CA LEU A 140 0.02 25.40 -3.50
C LEU A 140 -1.45 25.35 -3.98
N LYS A 141 -2.40 24.91 -3.13
CA LYS A 141 -3.82 24.81 -3.51
C LYS A 141 -4.35 26.20 -3.90
N GLY A 142 -5.05 26.26 -5.02
CA GLY A 142 -5.49 27.49 -5.67
C GLY A 142 -4.82 27.67 -7.03
N LEU A 143 -3.54 27.29 -7.15
CA LEU A 143 -2.79 27.41 -8.41
C LEU A 143 -3.34 26.51 -9.53
N GLU A 144 -4.16 25.48 -9.24
CA GLU A 144 -4.86 24.73 -10.30
C GLU A 144 -5.85 25.59 -11.12
N ARG A 145 -6.08 26.84 -10.70
CA ARG A 145 -6.89 27.85 -11.39
C ARG A 145 -6.03 28.83 -12.23
N ALA A 146 -4.71 28.83 -12.08
CA ALA A 146 -3.78 29.72 -12.76
C ALA A 146 -3.49 29.29 -14.21
N THR A 147 -4.53 29.22 -15.04
CA THR A 147 -4.47 28.53 -16.34
C THR A 147 -3.52 29.14 -17.37
N SER A 148 -3.14 30.41 -17.21
CA SER A 148 -2.20 31.11 -18.09
C SER A 148 -0.75 31.10 -17.58
N LEU A 149 -0.48 30.52 -16.40
CA LEU A 149 0.82 30.59 -15.74
C LEU A 149 1.93 29.96 -16.61
N GLU A 150 2.95 30.75 -16.90
CA GLU A 150 4.12 30.46 -17.72
C GLU A 150 5.39 30.27 -16.85
N SER A 151 5.53 31.01 -15.75
CA SER A 151 6.61 30.80 -14.76
C SER A 151 6.06 30.71 -13.33
N LEU A 152 6.62 29.79 -12.54
CA LEU A 152 6.43 29.71 -11.08
C LEU A 152 7.80 29.56 -10.43
N GLU A 153 8.24 30.58 -9.71
CA GLU A 153 9.57 30.67 -9.16
C GLU A 153 9.55 31.05 -7.68
N PHE A 154 10.13 30.18 -6.88
CA PHE A 154 10.61 30.49 -5.54
C PHE A 154 12.15 30.50 -5.59
N PRO A 155 12.77 31.56 -6.18
CA PRO A 155 14.20 31.60 -6.42
C PRO A 155 15.01 31.62 -5.12
N GLN A 156 16.21 31.07 -5.20
CA GLN A 156 17.28 31.31 -4.25
C GLN A 156 17.72 32.77 -4.37
N ASN A 157 17.61 33.55 -3.30
CA ASN A 157 18.31 34.82 -3.22
C ASN A 157 19.76 34.56 -2.74
N TRP A 158 20.74 34.98 -3.53
CA TRP A 158 22.16 34.88 -3.19
C TRP A 158 22.67 36.13 -2.45
N ASP A 159 21.94 37.24 -2.49
CA ASP A 159 22.32 38.48 -1.80
C ASP A 159 21.87 38.44 -0.33
N LEU A 160 22.79 38.00 0.53
CA LEU A 160 22.62 37.96 1.98
C LEU A 160 22.93 39.30 2.66
N SER A 161 23.36 40.34 1.93
CA SER A 161 23.81 41.62 2.54
C SER A 161 22.72 42.38 3.30
N GLY A 162 21.45 42.04 3.07
CA GLY A 162 20.30 42.59 3.80
C GLY A 162 19.97 41.93 5.13
N GLY A 163 20.65 40.86 5.55
CA GLY A 163 20.37 40.14 6.82
C GLY A 163 19.06 39.33 6.84
N HIS A 164 18.34 39.27 5.73
CA HIS A 164 17.08 38.55 5.57
C HIS A 164 17.33 37.10 5.12
N ASN A 165 17.23 36.17 6.07
CA ASN A 165 17.42 34.73 5.82
C ASN A 165 16.16 34.12 5.20
N PHE A 166 16.14 33.90 3.89
CA PHE A 166 15.00 33.28 3.19
C PHE A 166 14.84 31.79 3.57
N TYR A 167 13.92 31.51 4.52
CA TYR A 167 13.58 30.15 4.93
C TYR A 167 12.86 29.39 3.80
N ARG A 168 13.17 28.09 3.69
CA ARG A 168 12.62 27.19 2.65
C ARG A 168 11.10 27.25 2.64
N ASN A 169 10.52 27.43 1.44
CA ASN A 169 9.06 27.51 1.23
C ASN A 169 8.30 26.20 1.49
N ASP A 170 8.92 25.17 2.09
CA ASP A 170 8.26 24.01 2.71
C ASP A 170 7.22 23.25 1.85
N VAL A 171 7.34 23.31 0.52
CA VAL A 171 6.38 22.71 -0.42
C VAL A 171 6.50 21.19 -0.42
N VAL A 172 5.38 20.48 -0.21
CA VAL A 172 5.31 19.00 -0.17
C VAL A 172 4.39 18.39 -1.25
N ASP A 173 3.38 19.13 -1.74
CA ASP A 173 2.38 18.62 -2.69
C ASP A 173 2.29 19.49 -3.95
N LEU A 174 2.74 18.93 -5.08
CA LEU A 174 2.72 19.58 -6.39
C LEU A 174 1.43 19.28 -7.19
N THR A 175 0.44 18.60 -6.62
CA THR A 175 -0.84 18.28 -7.28
C THR A 175 -1.52 19.48 -7.97
N PRO A 176 -1.55 20.69 -7.38
CA PRO A 176 -2.14 21.87 -8.03
C PRO A 176 -1.51 22.18 -9.39
N LEU A 177 -0.22 21.90 -9.56
CA LEU A 177 0.53 22.20 -10.78
C LEU A 177 0.22 21.23 -11.94
N GLN A 178 -0.37 20.05 -11.69
CA GLN A 178 -0.56 18.98 -12.70
C GLN A 178 -1.42 19.38 -13.93
N GLY A 179 -2.11 20.52 -13.89
CA GLY A 179 -2.93 21.04 -14.99
C GLY A 179 -2.30 22.20 -15.79
N LEU A 180 -1.14 22.73 -15.38
CA LEU A 180 -0.62 24.00 -15.88
C LEU A 180 0.13 23.84 -17.19
N ASN A 181 -0.63 23.62 -18.28
CA ASN A 181 -0.09 23.33 -19.60
C ASN A 181 0.70 24.49 -20.25
N ASN A 182 0.64 25.69 -19.68
CA ASN A 182 1.42 26.85 -20.11
C ASN A 182 2.77 26.99 -19.39
N LEU A 183 2.97 26.27 -18.28
CA LEU A 183 4.15 26.39 -17.43
C LEU A 183 5.41 25.93 -18.18
N GLN A 184 6.32 26.87 -18.38
CA GLN A 184 7.60 26.73 -19.08
C GLN A 184 8.77 26.65 -18.10
N LYS A 185 8.67 27.37 -16.99
CA LYS A 185 9.69 27.48 -15.94
C LYS A 185 9.11 27.19 -14.56
N LEU A 186 9.81 26.36 -13.79
CA LEU A 186 9.43 25.99 -12.43
C LEU A 186 10.67 25.89 -11.54
N ASN A 187 10.76 26.75 -10.53
CA ASN A 187 11.78 26.65 -9.48
C ASN A 187 11.16 26.18 -8.16
N LEU A 188 11.59 25.02 -7.69
CA LEU A 188 11.23 24.39 -6.42
C LEU A 188 12.48 24.03 -5.59
N TYR A 189 13.63 24.65 -5.87
CA TYR A 189 14.86 24.53 -5.10
C TYR A 189 14.59 24.58 -3.59
N GLY A 190 15.23 23.72 -2.79
CA GLY A 190 15.23 23.85 -1.34
C GLY A 190 13.83 23.69 -0.72
N ASN A 191 13.11 22.61 -1.02
CA ASN A 191 11.76 22.34 -0.51
C ASN A 191 11.65 20.93 0.10
N ARG A 192 10.43 20.45 0.40
CA ARG A 192 10.18 19.09 0.93
C ARG A 192 9.36 18.22 -0.05
N VAL A 193 9.57 18.42 -1.36
CA VAL A 193 8.89 17.66 -2.41
C VAL A 193 9.37 16.22 -2.39
N LYS A 194 8.45 15.28 -2.14
CA LYS A 194 8.73 13.83 -2.13
C LYS A 194 8.41 13.12 -3.45
N SER A 195 7.77 13.82 -4.40
CA SER A 195 7.42 13.26 -5.71
C SER A 195 7.17 14.34 -6.77
N VAL A 196 7.82 14.17 -7.92
CA VAL A 196 7.67 15.02 -9.11
C VAL A 196 6.59 14.51 -10.09
N ALA A 197 5.85 13.46 -9.72
CA ALA A 197 4.78 12.88 -10.54
C ALA A 197 3.71 13.89 -11.04
N PRO A 198 3.35 14.95 -10.29
CA PRO A 198 2.45 15.98 -10.79
C PRO A 198 2.98 16.77 -12.00
N ILE A 199 4.28 17.11 -12.00
CA ILE A 199 4.89 18.05 -12.95
C ILE A 199 5.60 17.39 -14.14
N ALA A 200 5.98 16.11 -14.01
CA ALA A 200 6.75 15.36 -15.02
C ALA A 200 6.20 15.49 -16.45
N ASN A 201 4.88 15.47 -16.61
CA ASN A 201 4.19 15.45 -17.91
C ASN A 201 3.69 16.84 -18.39
N LEU A 202 4.08 17.95 -17.75
CA LEU A 202 3.67 19.29 -18.21
C LEU A 202 4.31 19.62 -19.57
N PRO A 203 3.52 19.95 -20.61
CA PRO A 203 3.96 19.87 -22.01
C PRO A 203 4.92 20.97 -22.47
N LYS A 204 4.95 22.14 -21.81
CA LYS A 204 5.86 23.25 -22.14
C LYS A 204 7.05 23.39 -21.18
N LEU A 205 7.11 22.59 -20.12
CA LEU A 205 8.06 22.78 -19.02
C LEU A 205 9.47 22.35 -19.45
N THR A 206 10.32 23.33 -19.79
CA THR A 206 11.69 23.17 -20.30
C THR A 206 12.77 23.68 -19.33
N TRP A 207 12.41 24.49 -18.33
CA TRP A 207 13.29 24.92 -17.24
C TRP A 207 12.74 24.34 -15.92
N LEU A 208 13.53 23.52 -15.22
CA LEU A 208 13.14 22.91 -13.96
C LEU A 208 14.30 22.86 -12.96
N ASP A 209 14.07 23.39 -11.76
CA ASP A 209 14.86 23.08 -10.57
C ASP A 209 13.99 22.38 -9.52
N VAL A 210 14.41 21.19 -9.11
CA VAL A 210 13.85 20.41 -7.99
C VAL A 210 14.95 19.91 -7.04
N SER A 211 16.15 20.49 -7.09
CA SER A 211 17.25 20.14 -6.21
C SER A 211 16.97 20.49 -4.74
N ASN A 212 17.76 19.95 -3.81
CA ASN A 212 17.61 20.24 -2.37
C ASN A 212 16.20 19.89 -1.84
N ASN A 213 15.68 18.71 -2.22
CA ASN A 213 14.33 18.21 -1.91
C ASN A 213 14.36 16.77 -1.34
N GLU A 214 13.21 16.08 -1.25
CA GLU A 214 13.08 14.71 -0.73
C GLU A 214 12.67 13.68 -1.82
N VAL A 215 13.03 13.91 -3.09
CA VAL A 215 12.52 13.12 -4.22
C VAL A 215 13.25 11.78 -4.36
N ALA A 216 12.59 10.70 -3.92
CA ALA A 216 13.14 9.34 -3.98
C ALA A 216 13.05 8.63 -5.35
N ASP A 217 12.31 9.21 -6.31
CA ASP A 217 12.12 8.68 -7.67
C ASP A 217 11.99 9.84 -8.66
N LEU A 218 13.08 10.08 -9.40
CA LEU A 218 13.19 11.07 -10.48
C LEU A 218 13.06 10.42 -11.87
N ASN A 219 12.91 9.10 -11.99
CA ASN A 219 12.71 8.39 -13.27
C ASN A 219 11.32 8.69 -13.88
N LEU A 220 10.47 9.46 -13.20
CA LEU A 220 9.30 10.08 -13.85
C LEU A 220 9.68 11.23 -14.79
N LEU A 221 10.85 11.86 -14.57
CA LEU A 221 11.42 12.90 -15.42
C LEU A 221 12.16 12.31 -16.62
N ASP A 222 12.41 13.17 -17.60
CA ASP A 222 13.18 12.89 -18.81
C ASP A 222 14.03 14.13 -19.13
N ALA A 223 15.35 14.03 -18.99
CA ALA A 223 16.26 15.17 -19.08
C ALA A 223 16.21 15.85 -20.46
N ALA A 224 15.96 15.08 -21.54
CA ALA A 224 15.87 15.59 -22.90
C ALA A 224 14.69 16.55 -23.13
N LYS A 225 13.74 16.62 -22.18
CA LYS A 225 12.64 17.59 -22.16
C LYS A 225 13.07 18.96 -21.63
N TYR A 226 14.06 19.00 -20.75
CA TYR A 226 14.40 20.16 -19.93
C TYR A 226 15.53 21.00 -20.56
N THR A 227 15.29 21.44 -21.79
CA THR A 227 16.30 22.04 -22.69
C THR A 227 16.76 23.45 -22.30
N ALA A 228 16.17 24.07 -21.27
CA ALA A 228 16.52 25.43 -20.84
C ALA A 228 17.20 25.46 -19.46
N ASN A 229 16.87 24.52 -18.56
CA ASN A 229 17.63 24.20 -17.36
C ASN A 229 17.10 22.87 -16.77
N PHE A 230 17.98 22.05 -16.19
CA PHE A 230 17.58 20.90 -15.41
C PHE A 230 18.48 20.66 -14.20
N ASN A 231 17.99 21.06 -13.02
CA ASN A 231 18.65 20.79 -11.75
C ASN A 231 17.76 19.90 -10.85
N TRP A 232 18.38 18.90 -10.23
CA TRP A 232 17.71 17.87 -9.42
C TRP A 232 18.60 17.30 -8.30
N GLY A 233 19.84 17.77 -8.13
CA GLY A 233 20.80 17.22 -7.17
C GLY A 233 20.44 17.45 -5.70
N ASN A 234 21.29 16.97 -4.79
CA ASN A 234 21.17 17.09 -3.33
C ASN A 234 19.78 16.71 -2.79
N GLN A 235 19.24 15.57 -3.23
CA GLN A 235 18.03 15.01 -2.65
C GLN A 235 18.33 14.34 -1.30
N HIS A 236 17.44 14.46 -0.33
CA HIS A 236 17.59 13.92 1.02
C HIS A 236 16.34 13.12 1.43
N VAL A 237 16.43 11.80 1.45
CA VAL A 237 15.27 10.91 1.55
C VAL A 237 15.28 10.12 2.85
N ILE A 238 14.37 10.47 3.77
CA ILE A 238 14.14 9.67 4.98
C ILE A 238 13.19 8.52 4.67
N LEU A 239 13.64 7.30 4.98
CA LEU A 239 12.92 6.07 4.72
C LEU A 239 12.15 5.56 5.96
N PRO A 240 11.15 4.68 5.79
CA PRO A 240 10.41 4.11 6.93
C PRO A 240 11.30 3.23 7.81
N LYS A 241 11.18 3.35 9.15
CA LYS A 241 11.99 2.56 10.10
C LYS A 241 11.89 1.05 9.86
N VAL A 242 13.05 0.38 9.79
CA VAL A 242 13.17 -1.08 9.78
C VAL A 242 13.42 -1.66 11.17
N GLN A 243 12.99 -2.91 11.37
CA GLN A 243 13.34 -3.73 12.54
C GLN A 243 14.40 -4.74 12.10
N LEU A 244 15.49 -4.85 12.85
CA LEU A 244 16.61 -5.75 12.56
C LEU A 244 16.67 -6.88 13.61
N GLU A 245 16.83 -8.12 13.17
CA GLU A 245 17.05 -9.26 14.07
C GLU A 245 18.51 -9.36 14.56
N THR A 246 19.43 -8.64 13.92
CA THR A 246 20.87 -8.58 14.25
C THR A 246 21.38 -7.14 14.11
N ASN A 247 22.66 -6.90 14.38
CA ASN A 247 23.35 -5.62 14.14
C ASN A 247 23.84 -5.45 12.68
N SER A 248 23.25 -6.16 11.72
CA SER A 248 23.66 -6.15 10.32
C SER A 248 22.45 -6.07 9.38
N TYR A 249 22.62 -5.42 8.22
CA TYR A 249 21.56 -5.20 7.23
C TYR A 249 22.12 -5.02 5.82
N THR A 250 21.58 -5.74 4.84
CA THR A 250 21.89 -5.53 3.41
C THR A 250 20.83 -4.64 2.78
N PHE A 251 21.19 -3.40 2.46
CA PHE A 251 20.37 -2.46 1.71
C PHE A 251 20.46 -2.84 0.22
N LYS A 252 19.35 -3.32 -0.36
CA LYS A 252 19.35 -3.98 -1.68
C LYS A 252 19.23 -3.04 -2.86
N ALA A 253 20.20 -3.10 -3.78
CA ALA A 253 20.26 -2.51 -5.14
C ALA A 253 19.33 -1.33 -5.43
N PRO A 254 19.38 -0.23 -4.64
CA PRO A 254 18.11 0.40 -4.30
C PRO A 254 17.62 1.45 -5.31
N PHE A 255 18.53 2.11 -6.03
CA PHE A 255 18.22 3.35 -6.76
C PHE A 255 18.75 3.43 -8.19
N VAL A 256 19.21 2.31 -8.76
CA VAL A 256 19.68 2.18 -10.17
C VAL A 256 18.63 2.69 -11.19
N ASN A 257 17.34 2.59 -10.83
CA ASN A 257 16.21 3.06 -11.64
C ASN A 257 15.50 4.29 -11.04
N ALA A 258 16.16 5.07 -10.17
CA ALA A 258 15.58 6.26 -9.54
C ALA A 258 16.02 7.59 -10.16
N LEU A 259 17.03 7.60 -11.03
CA LEU A 259 17.55 8.80 -11.71
C LEU A 259 16.66 9.21 -12.91
N PRO A 260 16.72 10.46 -13.40
CA PRO A 260 15.99 10.91 -14.59
C PRO A 260 16.30 10.08 -15.84
N LYS A 261 15.29 9.83 -16.70
CA LYS A 261 15.55 9.23 -18.03
C LYS A 261 16.39 10.18 -18.87
N ASN A 262 17.26 9.62 -19.70
CA ASN A 262 18.17 10.36 -20.58
C ASN A 262 19.05 11.37 -19.83
N GLY A 263 19.13 11.30 -18.49
CA GLY A 263 19.97 12.15 -17.66
C GLY A 263 21.42 11.68 -17.72
N ASN A 264 22.12 12.02 -18.80
CA ASN A 264 23.56 11.83 -18.91
C ASN A 264 24.23 12.96 -19.72
N ALA A 265 25.37 13.42 -19.21
CA ALA A 265 26.47 14.13 -19.89
C ALA A 265 26.17 14.92 -21.18
N ALA A 266 25.40 16.01 -21.08
CA ALA A 266 25.44 17.08 -22.10
C ALA A 266 26.52 18.13 -21.79
N ASN A 267 26.74 18.44 -20.50
CA ASN A 267 27.57 19.57 -20.04
C ASN A 267 28.65 19.20 -19.00
N ASN A 268 28.84 17.91 -18.67
CA ASN A 268 30.01 17.37 -17.95
C ASN A 268 29.99 15.83 -17.97
N GLU A 269 31.14 15.20 -17.76
CA GLU A 269 31.37 13.76 -17.92
C GLU A 269 30.75 12.91 -16.79
N TRP A 270 29.56 12.35 -17.04
CA TRP A 270 28.81 11.54 -16.06
C TRP A 270 28.62 10.07 -16.48
N GLU A 271 29.71 9.39 -16.87
CA GLU A 271 29.68 7.93 -16.96
C GLU A 271 29.31 7.30 -15.60
N VAL A 272 28.85 6.04 -15.62
CA VAL A 272 28.64 5.24 -14.41
C VAL A 272 29.99 4.73 -13.89
N TYR A 273 30.86 5.68 -13.52
CA TYR A 273 32.29 5.49 -13.29
C TYR A 273 32.55 4.83 -11.92
N ASN A 274 32.48 3.49 -11.89
CA ASN A 274 32.55 2.62 -10.71
C ASN A 274 31.43 2.82 -9.66
N SER A 275 30.88 1.71 -9.17
CA SER A 275 30.16 1.63 -7.88
C SER A 275 31.12 1.71 -6.67
N LYS A 276 32.17 2.55 -6.74
CA LYS A 276 33.29 2.60 -5.77
C LYS A 276 33.55 3.99 -5.18
N PHE A 277 32.52 4.75 -4.85
CA PHE A 277 32.62 5.72 -3.75
C PHE A 277 31.28 5.89 -3.03
N VAL A 278 31.01 4.97 -2.09
CA VAL A 278 30.23 5.35 -0.90
C VAL A 278 31.21 6.07 0.00
N ASN A 279 31.10 7.38 0.09
CA ASN A 279 31.99 8.17 0.93
C ASN A 279 31.70 7.84 2.40
N ASN A 280 32.71 7.34 3.12
CA ASN A 280 32.59 7.02 4.53
C ASN A 280 32.59 8.33 5.33
N PHE A 281 31.44 9.00 5.40
CA PHE A 281 31.23 10.10 6.33
C PHE A 281 31.56 9.64 7.74
N HIS A 282 32.60 10.25 8.31
CA HIS A 282 33.02 10.00 9.68
C HIS A 282 31.91 10.49 10.62
N ASP A 283 31.36 9.55 11.39
CA ASP A 283 30.41 9.74 12.50
C ASP A 283 29.00 10.27 12.13
N TRP A 284 28.86 11.28 11.26
CA TRP A 284 27.58 11.94 10.95
C TRP A 284 27.52 12.54 9.53
N LEU A 285 26.30 12.67 9.01
CA LEU A 285 25.99 13.55 7.87
C LEU A 285 25.07 14.68 8.34
N TYR A 286 25.52 15.91 8.15
CA TYR A 286 24.76 17.14 8.40
C TYR A 286 24.11 17.61 7.09
N ILE A 287 22.87 18.09 7.18
CA ILE A 287 22.19 18.78 6.07
C ILE A 287 22.24 20.29 6.36
N PRO A 288 23.14 21.06 5.71
CA PRO A 288 23.19 22.50 5.92
C PRO A 288 21.90 23.14 5.42
N TYR A 289 21.29 23.93 6.32
CA TYR A 289 19.96 24.47 6.07
C TYR A 289 19.99 25.69 5.14
N SER A 290 21.07 26.47 5.20
CA SER A 290 21.51 27.38 4.14
C SER A 290 22.50 26.67 3.20
N PRO A 291 22.49 26.95 1.87
CA PRO A 291 23.44 26.35 0.92
C PRO A 291 24.82 27.03 0.88
N ASN A 292 25.04 28.17 1.56
CA ASN A 292 26.34 28.82 1.54
C ASN A 292 27.32 28.16 2.52
N ALA A 293 28.40 27.57 1.97
CA ALA A 293 29.55 27.11 2.75
C ALA A 293 30.44 28.27 3.27
N TYR A 294 30.27 29.47 2.72
CA TYR A 294 30.94 30.70 3.14
C TYR A 294 30.01 31.58 3.98
N TYR A 295 30.30 31.63 5.28
CA TYR A 295 29.81 32.63 6.23
C TYR A 295 31.03 33.18 6.99
N GLY A 296 31.06 34.49 7.22
CA GLY A 296 32.11 35.12 8.01
C GLY A 296 32.02 34.78 9.50
N GLU A 297 33.12 34.97 10.24
CA GLU A 297 33.12 34.82 11.69
C GLU A 297 32.21 35.89 12.34
N GLY A 298 31.11 35.47 12.99
CA GLY A 298 30.31 36.32 13.86
C GLY A 298 28.80 36.44 13.56
N GLU A 299 28.31 35.94 12.42
CA GLU A 299 26.86 35.99 12.11
C GLU A 299 26.08 34.85 12.78
N SER A 300 24.86 35.11 13.30
CA SER A 300 24.10 34.05 13.96
C SER A 300 23.52 33.03 12.96
N HIS A 301 23.78 31.75 13.22
CA HIS A 301 23.71 30.68 12.23
C HIS A 301 22.35 29.93 12.20
N PRO A 302 22.05 29.19 11.09
CA PRO A 302 20.79 28.49 10.90
C PRO A 302 20.51 27.33 11.87
N THR A 303 19.28 26.81 11.83
CA THR A 303 18.92 25.53 12.46
C THR A 303 19.56 24.35 11.73
N ILE A 304 20.11 23.37 12.47
CA ILE A 304 20.92 22.28 11.90
C ILE A 304 20.33 20.90 12.17
N GLN A 305 20.41 19.96 11.24
CA GLN A 305 19.89 18.59 11.44
C GLN A 305 20.97 17.54 11.20
N ILE A 306 21.25 16.75 12.24
CA ILE A 306 22.37 15.81 12.30
C ILE A 306 21.84 14.37 12.18
N PHE A 307 22.34 13.64 11.18
CA PHE A 307 22.03 12.22 10.98
C PHE A 307 23.28 11.38 11.31
N ARG A 308 23.36 10.91 12.56
CA ARG A 308 24.47 10.04 13.02
C ARG A 308 24.39 8.68 12.34
N ASN A 309 25.50 8.23 11.76
CA ASN A 309 25.55 6.95 11.04
C ASN A 309 25.76 5.79 12.03
N GLY A 310 24.91 4.77 11.94
CA GLY A 310 24.80 3.70 12.93
C GLY A 310 26.03 2.82 13.14
N ILE A 311 27.06 2.94 12.29
CA ILE A 311 28.34 2.25 12.44
C ILE A 311 29.31 2.96 13.42
N PHE A 312 29.02 4.21 13.83
CA PHE A 312 29.82 5.04 14.73
C PHE A 312 29.05 5.35 16.03
N GLY A 313 28.72 4.32 16.81
CA GLY A 313 28.00 4.49 18.07
C GLY A 313 28.82 5.25 19.12
N VAL A 314 28.21 6.19 19.85
CA VAL A 314 28.93 7.00 20.85
C VAL A 314 29.31 6.18 22.09
N GLY A 315 30.61 6.17 22.40
CA GLY A 315 31.19 5.55 23.60
C GLY A 315 32.67 5.21 23.41
N GLU A 316 33.50 5.55 24.40
CA GLU A 316 34.93 5.25 24.38
C GLU A 316 35.18 3.75 24.59
N ASN A 317 35.22 2.98 23.49
CA ASN A 317 36.13 1.84 23.25
C ASN A 317 35.85 1.25 21.86
N ASP A 318 36.75 1.53 20.93
CA ASP A 318 36.54 1.49 19.48
C ASP A 318 36.19 0.10 18.90
N LYS A 319 34.91 -0.11 18.57
CA LYS A 319 34.43 -1.21 17.71
C LYS A 319 33.44 -0.71 16.67
N ARG A 320 33.99 -0.04 15.66
CA ARG A 320 33.26 0.48 14.49
C ARG A 320 32.50 -0.64 13.79
N GLY A 321 31.29 -0.33 13.34
CA GLY A 321 30.64 -1.09 12.28
C GLY A 321 31.37 -0.91 10.94
N SER A 322 30.95 -1.66 9.93
CA SER A 322 31.50 -1.54 8.57
C SER A 322 30.42 -1.48 7.51
N THR A 323 30.72 -0.73 6.45
CA THR A 323 29.97 -0.55 5.22
C THR A 323 30.74 -1.22 4.08
N THR A 324 30.12 -2.19 3.40
CA THR A 324 30.73 -2.89 2.26
C THR A 324 29.74 -2.95 1.08
N VAL A 325 30.16 -2.43 -0.07
CA VAL A 325 29.37 -2.48 -1.31
C VAL A 325 29.58 -3.83 -2.02
N VAL A 326 28.49 -4.49 -2.42
CA VAL A 326 28.51 -5.81 -3.06
C VAL A 326 27.61 -5.78 -4.29
N GLY A 327 28.20 -5.50 -5.46
CA GLY A 327 27.43 -5.16 -6.66
C GLY A 327 26.75 -3.81 -6.50
N ASP A 328 25.41 -3.80 -6.56
CA ASP A 328 24.58 -2.61 -6.29
C ASP A 328 24.11 -2.53 -4.82
N ASP A 329 24.35 -3.58 -4.01
CA ASP A 329 23.92 -3.64 -2.61
C ASP A 329 24.91 -2.93 -1.69
N VAL A 330 24.41 -2.30 -0.61
CA VAL A 330 25.23 -1.78 0.50
C VAL A 330 24.96 -2.59 1.75
N GLU A 331 25.96 -3.33 2.23
CA GLU A 331 25.88 -4.12 3.45
C GLU A 331 26.46 -3.36 4.65
N PHE A 332 25.65 -3.19 5.68
CA PHE A 332 26.03 -2.66 6.99
C PHE A 332 26.25 -3.82 7.96
N LYS A 333 27.33 -3.78 8.74
CA LYS A 333 27.63 -4.68 9.86
C LYS A 333 28.00 -3.87 11.10
N GLY A 334 27.80 -4.43 12.30
CA GLY A 334 28.22 -3.80 13.55
C GLY A 334 27.40 -2.57 13.97
N LEU A 335 26.15 -2.44 13.51
CA LEU A 335 25.27 -1.30 13.83
C LEU A 335 25.03 -1.16 15.34
N ALA A 336 25.16 0.06 15.85
CA ALA A 336 24.84 0.46 17.21
C ALA A 336 23.33 0.32 17.49
N LYS A 337 22.95 0.01 18.73
CA LYS A 337 21.54 0.04 19.16
C LYS A 337 21.06 1.49 19.28
N GLN A 338 19.78 1.75 19.01
CA GLN A 338 19.18 3.04 19.32
C GLN A 338 19.32 3.34 20.82
N VAL A 339 19.80 4.55 21.11
CA VAL A 339 19.72 5.17 22.42
C VAL A 339 18.64 6.25 22.40
N THR A 340 18.06 6.57 23.56
CA THR A 340 17.25 7.79 23.71
C THR A 340 18.03 8.99 23.16
N PRO A 341 17.42 9.89 22.38
CA PRO A 341 18.05 11.15 22.03
C PRO A 341 18.32 11.96 23.30
N THR A 342 19.55 11.85 23.82
CA THR A 342 20.10 12.81 24.76
C THR A 342 20.48 14.05 23.97
N ILE A 343 20.05 15.24 24.41
CA ILE A 343 20.44 16.51 23.79
C ILE A 343 21.95 16.51 23.56
N ASP A 344 22.31 16.63 22.28
CA ASP A 344 23.65 16.35 21.80
C ASP A 344 24.61 17.46 22.23
N LYS A 345 25.43 17.19 23.25
CA LYS A 345 26.45 18.15 23.71
C LYS A 345 27.60 18.31 22.70
N THR A 346 27.67 17.45 21.69
CA THR A 346 28.56 17.55 20.54
C THR A 346 27.80 18.07 19.32
N ASP A 347 27.27 19.30 19.44
CA ASP A 347 27.13 20.17 18.27
C ASP A 347 28.53 20.36 17.66
N PRO A 348 28.81 19.85 16.45
CA PRO A 348 30.12 19.99 15.80
C PRO A 348 30.39 21.41 15.31
N HIS A 349 29.38 22.29 15.39
CA HIS A 349 29.39 23.68 14.96
C HIS A 349 29.02 24.62 16.11
N LYS A 350 29.42 24.27 17.34
CA LYS A 350 29.20 25.07 18.56
C LYS A 350 29.94 26.42 18.55
N ASP A 351 31.03 26.51 17.79
CA ASP A 351 31.70 27.76 17.38
C ASP A 351 30.75 28.69 16.59
N ARG A 352 29.77 28.10 15.91
CA ARG A 352 28.82 28.73 14.99
C ARG A 352 27.40 28.71 15.55
N ASN A 353 27.20 29.07 16.82
CA ASN A 353 25.91 29.45 17.46
C ASN A 353 24.62 28.80 16.85
N SER A 354 24.62 27.48 16.66
CA SER A 354 23.65 26.78 15.79
C SER A 354 22.53 26.12 16.60
N THR A 355 21.33 25.99 16.03
CA THR A 355 20.18 25.38 16.72
C THR A 355 19.91 23.97 16.19
N VAL A 356 20.34 22.94 16.93
CA VAL A 356 20.11 21.53 16.55
C VAL A 356 18.61 21.19 16.57
N VAL A 357 18.09 20.68 15.45
CA VAL A 357 16.74 20.12 15.31
C VAL A 357 16.78 18.64 15.68
N GLU A 358 16.05 18.25 16.72
CA GLU A 358 16.01 16.85 17.18
C GLU A 358 15.44 15.90 16.11
N ASN A 359 16.20 14.85 15.84
CA ASN A 359 15.77 13.74 14.98
C ASN A 359 14.96 12.72 15.80
N PRO A 360 13.90 12.10 15.23
CA PRO A 360 13.06 11.13 15.96
C PRO A 360 13.76 9.78 16.25
N TYR A 361 14.99 9.60 15.79
CA TYR A 361 15.88 8.47 16.04
C TYR A 361 17.31 8.99 16.17
N THR A 362 18.14 8.35 16.99
CA THR A 362 19.53 8.77 17.16
C THR A 362 20.39 8.30 15.99
N TYR A 363 20.25 7.02 15.60
CA TYR A 363 21.06 6.42 14.54
C TYR A 363 20.28 6.11 13.26
N TYR A 364 20.96 6.25 12.13
CA TYR A 364 20.46 5.92 10.80
C TYR A 364 21.49 5.07 10.06
N MET A 365 21.05 4.17 9.20
CA MET A 365 21.91 3.71 8.09
C MET A 365 21.88 4.81 7.03
N VAL A 366 23.03 5.42 6.78
CA VAL A 366 23.18 6.52 5.82
C VAL A 366 23.87 6.00 4.56
N ILE A 367 23.29 6.27 3.39
CA ILE A 367 23.90 6.02 2.07
C ILE A 367 23.83 7.33 1.29
N GLN A 368 24.95 7.78 0.73
CA GLN A 368 24.96 8.92 -0.19
C GLN A 368 25.55 8.51 -1.54
N TYR A 369 24.89 8.93 -2.60
CA TYR A 369 25.37 8.83 -3.97
C TYR A 369 25.99 10.19 -4.34
N GLN A 370 27.25 10.18 -4.75
CA GLN A 370 27.97 11.33 -5.29
C GLN A 370 28.36 11.05 -6.76
N VAL A 371 28.79 12.07 -7.49
CA VAL A 371 29.47 11.91 -8.79
C VAL A 371 30.99 12.04 -8.60
N THR A 372 31.76 11.66 -9.61
CA THR A 372 33.24 11.67 -9.55
C THR A 372 33.81 12.17 -10.88
N PRO A 373 34.68 13.20 -10.90
CA PRO A 373 35.06 14.03 -9.76
C PRO A 373 33.84 14.70 -9.11
N ALA A 374 33.88 14.90 -7.79
CA ALA A 374 32.86 15.68 -7.12
C ALA A 374 33.05 17.16 -7.51
N PRO A 375 31.97 17.92 -7.79
CA PRO A 375 32.07 19.38 -7.87
C PRO A 375 32.57 19.96 -6.54
N ASP A 376 33.19 21.13 -6.58
CA ASP A 376 33.86 21.76 -5.43
C ASP A 376 32.92 22.12 -4.26
N ASP A 377 31.60 22.03 -4.44
CA ASP A 377 30.58 22.17 -3.39
C ASP A 377 30.41 20.90 -2.52
N GLY A 378 30.97 19.75 -2.94
CA GLY A 378 30.92 18.47 -2.23
C GLY A 378 29.52 17.83 -2.13
N HIS A 379 28.50 18.39 -2.78
CA HIS A 379 27.12 17.93 -2.62
C HIS A 379 26.86 16.58 -3.32
N GLY A 380 26.05 15.74 -2.69
CA GLY A 380 25.65 14.46 -3.27
C GLY A 380 24.50 14.61 -4.25
N LEU A 381 24.33 13.65 -5.16
CA LEU A 381 23.13 13.55 -5.99
C LEU A 381 21.91 13.25 -5.11
N ILE A 382 22.04 12.24 -4.24
CA ILE A 382 20.96 11.81 -3.35
C ILE A 382 21.50 11.07 -2.12
N ALA A 383 21.02 11.46 -0.95
CA ALA A 383 21.29 10.85 0.34
C ALA A 383 20.03 10.15 0.89
N TYR A 384 20.22 8.96 1.46
CA TYR A 384 19.16 8.14 2.04
C TYR A 384 19.44 7.88 3.51
N TYR A 385 18.43 8.14 4.33
CA TYR A 385 18.50 8.01 5.78
C TYR A 385 17.50 6.95 6.22
N LEU A 386 17.98 5.74 6.50
CA LEU A 386 17.15 4.63 6.94
C LEU A 386 17.27 4.45 8.45
N PRO A 387 16.31 4.96 9.25
CA PRO A 387 16.28 4.69 10.68
C PRO A 387 15.99 3.20 10.91
N TYR A 388 16.53 2.66 11.99
CA TYR A 388 16.41 1.24 12.31
C TYR A 388 16.30 1.01 13.81
N GLU A 389 15.85 -0.17 14.21
CA GLU A 389 15.81 -0.61 15.60
C GLU A 389 16.26 -2.08 15.65
N ILE A 390 17.24 -2.39 16.49
CA ILE A 390 17.74 -3.76 16.66
C ILE A 390 16.91 -4.42 17.76
N ALA A 391 16.20 -5.47 17.41
CA ALA A 391 15.35 -6.20 18.33
C ALA A 391 16.16 -6.82 19.48
N GLN A 392 15.59 -6.78 20.67
CA GLN A 392 16.17 -7.44 21.85
C GLN A 392 16.27 -8.95 21.59
N GLN A 393 17.46 -9.53 21.80
CA GLN A 393 17.62 -10.97 21.82
C GLN A 393 16.94 -11.55 23.06
N ALA A 394 16.26 -12.67 22.87
CA ALA A 394 15.73 -13.45 23.97
C ALA A 394 16.84 -14.28 24.64
N ALA A 395 16.64 -14.63 25.91
CA ALA A 395 17.34 -15.76 26.49
C ALA A 395 16.87 -17.06 25.82
N ALA A 396 17.70 -18.10 25.87
CA ALA A 396 17.36 -19.39 25.27
C ALA A 396 16.17 -20.04 25.99
N THR A 397 15.24 -20.60 25.22
CA THR A 397 14.21 -21.52 25.74
C THR A 397 14.74 -22.95 25.61
N THR A 398 14.96 -23.63 26.72
CA THR A 398 15.40 -25.04 26.78
C THR A 398 14.21 -25.97 26.59
N VAL A 399 14.35 -26.93 25.67
CA VAL A 399 13.38 -27.99 25.39
C VAL A 399 13.90 -29.29 25.99
N GLU A 400 13.27 -29.76 27.06
CA GLU A 400 13.62 -31.02 27.75
C GLU A 400 12.73 -32.17 27.29
N TYR A 401 13.29 -33.38 27.28
CA TYR A 401 12.59 -34.61 26.92
C TYR A 401 12.61 -35.54 28.13
N VAL A 402 11.44 -35.75 28.74
CA VAL A 402 11.32 -36.47 30.02
C VAL A 402 10.25 -37.55 29.98
N ASP A 403 10.38 -38.54 30.87
CA ASP A 403 9.31 -39.48 31.16
C ASP A 403 8.25 -38.87 32.11
N GLU A 404 7.19 -39.64 32.41
CA GLU A 404 6.12 -39.23 33.34
C GLU A 404 6.57 -39.01 34.79
N LYS A 405 7.79 -39.44 35.16
CA LYS A 405 8.42 -39.20 36.46
C LYS A 405 9.38 -38.00 36.44
N GLY A 406 9.56 -37.37 35.28
CA GLY A 406 10.48 -36.25 35.07
C GLY A 406 11.94 -36.65 34.81
N ALA A 407 12.24 -37.94 34.61
CA ALA A 407 13.58 -38.39 34.28
C ALA A 407 13.91 -38.10 32.81
N THR A 408 15.10 -37.56 32.53
CA THR A 408 15.55 -37.22 31.16
C THR A 408 15.72 -38.48 30.31
N ILE A 409 15.02 -38.53 29.17
CA ILE A 409 15.04 -39.67 28.23
C ILE A 409 15.72 -39.34 26.88
N HIS A 410 15.99 -38.07 26.61
CA HIS A 410 16.75 -37.62 25.45
C HIS A 410 17.45 -36.29 25.76
N ALA A 411 18.58 -36.00 25.09
CA ALA A 411 19.29 -34.73 25.24
C ALA A 411 18.37 -33.53 24.89
N SER A 412 18.50 -32.44 25.64
CA SER A 412 17.72 -31.22 25.45
C SER A 412 18.13 -30.46 24.18
N GLN A 413 17.22 -29.64 23.67
CA GLN A 413 17.48 -28.66 22.61
C GLN A 413 17.29 -27.23 23.13
N THR A 414 17.70 -26.22 22.36
CA THR A 414 17.46 -24.81 22.66
C THR A 414 16.77 -24.09 21.51
N ILE A 415 15.88 -23.15 21.83
CA ILE A 415 15.22 -22.25 20.87
C ILE A 415 15.78 -20.84 21.08
N THR A 416 16.21 -20.20 19.99
CA THR A 416 16.88 -18.89 20.02
C THR A 416 16.25 -17.88 19.05
N GLY A 417 16.51 -16.60 19.28
CA GLY A 417 16.06 -15.48 18.48
C GLY A 417 15.66 -14.28 19.33
N THR A 418 14.75 -13.45 18.82
CA THR A 418 14.34 -12.18 19.43
C THR A 418 13.16 -12.31 20.38
N VAL A 419 13.05 -11.39 21.35
CA VAL A 419 11.96 -11.34 22.33
C VAL A 419 10.60 -11.22 21.61
N GLY A 420 9.64 -12.07 22.00
CA GLY A 420 8.30 -12.12 21.40
C GLY A 420 8.17 -13.02 20.16
N LYS A 421 9.27 -13.55 19.61
CA LYS A 421 9.29 -14.57 18.54
C LYS A 421 8.52 -15.82 19.00
N GLU A 422 7.61 -16.30 18.15
CA GLU A 422 6.75 -17.46 18.45
C GLU A 422 7.47 -18.77 18.16
N PHE A 423 7.23 -19.79 18.99
CA PHE A 423 7.69 -21.17 18.78
C PHE A 423 6.55 -22.18 18.95
N ASP A 424 6.67 -23.33 18.29
CA ASP A 424 5.69 -24.44 18.33
C ASP A 424 6.40 -25.80 18.43
N LEU A 425 6.28 -26.42 19.60
CA LEU A 425 6.90 -27.72 19.95
C LEU A 425 6.24 -28.92 19.25
N ALA A 426 5.14 -28.74 18.50
CA ALA A 426 4.55 -29.80 17.70
C ALA A 426 5.20 -30.01 16.33
N THR A 427 6.20 -29.20 15.97
CA THR A 427 6.99 -29.37 14.74
C THR A 427 8.00 -30.51 14.89
N ASP A 428 8.30 -31.22 13.80
CA ASP A 428 9.14 -32.44 13.82
C ASP A 428 10.59 -32.18 14.29
N ALA A 429 11.04 -30.92 14.31
CA ALA A 429 12.31 -30.50 14.89
C ALA A 429 12.37 -30.68 16.43
N TYR A 430 11.24 -30.47 17.10
CA TYR A 430 11.11 -30.56 18.56
C TYR A 430 10.30 -31.79 19.01
N LYS A 431 9.35 -32.27 18.20
CA LYS A 431 8.52 -33.42 18.56
C LYS A 431 9.17 -34.75 18.13
N LEU A 432 10.29 -35.06 18.76
CA LEU A 432 11.09 -36.25 18.45
C LEU A 432 10.30 -37.55 18.69
N ALA A 433 10.52 -38.54 17.83
CA ALA A 433 10.12 -39.93 18.07
C ALA A 433 11.24 -40.63 18.86
N ILE A 434 10.96 -41.03 20.10
CA ILE A 434 11.95 -41.62 21.02
C ILE A 434 11.67 -43.13 21.12
N PRO A 435 12.64 -44.03 20.82
CA PRO A 435 12.41 -45.48 20.86
C PRO A 435 11.94 -45.98 22.23
N GLY A 436 10.83 -46.72 22.26
CA GLY A 436 10.22 -47.24 23.50
C GLY A 436 9.46 -46.19 24.34
N TYR A 437 9.23 -45.00 23.79
CA TYR A 437 8.56 -43.88 24.45
C TYR A 437 7.55 -43.18 23.52
N LYS A 438 6.30 -43.12 23.97
CA LYS A 438 5.20 -42.49 23.24
C LYS A 438 4.93 -41.09 23.79
N PHE A 439 4.89 -40.08 22.93
CA PHE A 439 4.59 -38.70 23.31
C PHE A 439 3.24 -38.62 24.05
N SER A 440 3.24 -37.95 25.21
CA SER A 440 2.07 -37.79 26.10
C SER A 440 1.56 -36.34 26.12
N LYS A 441 2.37 -35.38 26.60
CA LYS A 441 1.98 -33.96 26.71
C LYS A 441 3.15 -32.98 26.52
N TYR A 442 2.80 -31.71 26.29
CA TYR A 442 3.72 -30.59 26.46
C TYR A 442 3.48 -29.97 27.86
N ASP A 443 4.54 -29.46 28.50
CA ASP A 443 4.47 -28.86 29.84
C ASP A 443 5.37 -27.61 29.90
N PRO A 444 4.86 -26.40 30.18
CA PRO A 444 3.45 -26.06 30.43
C PRO A 444 2.61 -25.90 29.15
N THR A 445 3.22 -25.63 27.99
CA THR A 445 2.48 -25.34 26.73
C THR A 445 3.18 -25.90 25.49
N GLN A 446 2.39 -26.22 24.45
CA GLN A 446 2.91 -26.57 23.11
C GLN A 446 3.57 -25.38 22.42
N THR A 447 2.96 -24.20 22.54
CA THR A 447 3.38 -22.98 21.85
C THR A 447 3.72 -21.91 22.86
N GLY A 448 4.75 -21.12 22.57
CA GLY A 448 5.17 -20.03 23.44
C GLY A 448 5.76 -18.86 22.66
N LYS A 449 6.31 -17.91 23.42
CA LYS A 449 7.10 -16.79 22.90
C LYS A 449 8.39 -16.71 23.69
N LEU A 450 9.51 -16.52 22.99
CA LEU A 450 10.79 -16.29 23.65
C LEU A 450 10.75 -14.99 24.47
N SER A 451 11.33 -15.00 25.67
CA SER A 451 11.40 -13.83 26.57
C SER A 451 12.85 -13.37 26.78
N ASP A 452 13.00 -12.18 27.34
CA ASP A 452 14.26 -11.70 27.93
C ASP A 452 14.76 -12.64 29.04
N GLN A 453 13.84 -13.23 29.81
CA GLN A 453 14.12 -14.28 30.78
C GLN A 453 14.25 -15.66 30.13
N ALA A 454 15.14 -16.51 30.67
CA ALA A 454 15.29 -17.89 30.24
C ALA A 454 14.03 -18.72 30.55
N GLN A 455 13.75 -19.72 29.74
CA GLN A 455 12.55 -20.56 29.85
C GLN A 455 12.92 -22.04 29.74
N THR A 456 12.19 -22.90 30.44
CA THR A 456 12.23 -24.36 30.23
C THR A 456 10.84 -24.84 29.85
N VAL A 457 10.76 -25.65 28.80
CA VAL A 457 9.55 -26.36 28.35
C VAL A 457 9.88 -27.84 28.19
N LYS A 458 8.95 -28.72 28.57
CA LYS A 458 9.15 -30.17 28.55
C LYS A 458 8.21 -30.84 27.56
N LEU A 459 8.72 -31.79 26.79
CA LEU A 459 7.91 -32.81 26.14
C LEU A 459 7.96 -34.06 27.02
N VAL A 460 6.79 -34.47 27.50
CA VAL A 460 6.63 -35.62 28.40
C VAL A 460 6.17 -36.82 27.60
N TYR A 461 6.80 -37.97 27.82
CA TYR A 461 6.53 -39.22 27.12
C TYR A 461 6.18 -40.34 28.12
N THR A 462 5.19 -41.14 27.77
CA THR A 462 4.84 -42.39 28.46
C THR A 462 5.75 -43.50 27.93
N LYS A 463 6.33 -44.32 28.81
CA LYS A 463 7.11 -45.49 28.37
C LYS A 463 6.18 -46.56 27.81
N ASP A 464 6.56 -47.18 26.68
CA ASP A 464 5.75 -48.25 26.09
C ASP A 464 5.68 -49.47 27.02
N ALA A 465 4.48 -50.03 27.17
CA ALA A 465 4.25 -51.19 28.02
C ALA A 465 4.86 -52.46 27.38
N THR A 466 5.67 -53.19 28.14
CA THR A 466 6.16 -54.51 27.73
C THR A 466 4.97 -55.47 27.55
N PRO A 467 4.89 -56.23 26.43
CA PRO A 467 3.75 -57.09 26.18
C PRO A 467 3.68 -58.24 27.20
N VAL A 468 2.60 -58.27 27.98
CA VAL A 468 2.27 -59.40 28.85
C VAL A 468 1.77 -60.57 28.02
N THR A 469 2.48 -61.70 28.08
CA THR A 469 2.03 -62.99 27.52
C THR A 469 0.79 -63.49 28.29
N PRO A 470 -0.33 -63.81 27.62
CA PRO A 470 -1.50 -64.38 28.29
C PRO A 470 -1.21 -65.77 28.87
N ASN A 471 -1.63 -66.04 30.10
CA ASN A 471 -1.60 -67.38 30.67
C ASN A 471 -2.63 -68.28 29.99
N THR A 472 -2.22 -69.50 29.63
CA THR A 472 -3.07 -70.52 28.99
C THR A 472 -4.07 -71.13 29.98
N PRO A 473 -5.28 -71.54 29.55
CA PRO A 473 -6.23 -72.24 30.41
C PRO A 473 -5.72 -73.63 30.85
N VAL A 474 -6.02 -74.02 32.09
CA VAL A 474 -5.65 -75.34 32.63
C VAL A 474 -6.70 -76.39 32.23
N THR A 475 -6.26 -77.57 31.83
CA THR A 475 -7.10 -78.78 31.60
C THR A 475 -6.38 -79.96 32.28
N PRO A 476 -7.09 -80.86 33.00
CA PRO A 476 -6.45 -81.84 33.88
C PRO A 476 -5.71 -82.96 33.13
N THR A 477 -4.57 -83.36 33.69
CA THR A 477 -3.70 -84.46 33.22
C THR A 477 -4.34 -85.83 33.42
N PRO A 478 -3.98 -86.83 32.59
CA PRO A 478 -3.22 -87.94 33.17
C PRO A 478 -2.08 -88.50 32.28
N SER A 479 -1.24 -89.34 32.92
CA SER A 479 -0.26 -90.30 32.36
C SER A 479 0.99 -89.80 31.60
N ASN A 480 2.14 -90.19 32.18
CA ASN A 480 3.48 -90.32 31.58
C ASN A 480 3.58 -91.64 30.75
N PRO A 481 4.70 -91.95 30.05
CA PRO A 481 5.87 -91.14 29.68
C PRO A 481 6.25 -91.27 28.17
N VAL A 482 7.40 -90.70 27.74
CA VAL A 482 8.48 -91.32 26.90
C VAL A 482 9.39 -90.24 26.27
N ASN A 483 10.68 -90.56 26.18
CA ASN A 483 11.82 -89.85 25.57
C ASN A 483 12.62 -90.93 24.80
N PRO A 484 13.48 -90.69 23.77
CA PRO A 484 14.03 -89.41 23.30
C PRO A 484 14.10 -89.22 21.76
N SER A 485 14.61 -88.06 21.31
CA SER A 485 15.67 -88.02 20.26
C SER A 485 16.27 -86.62 20.05
N THR A 486 17.61 -86.55 20.06
CA THR A 486 18.49 -85.52 19.50
C THR A 486 19.62 -86.26 18.74
N PRO A 487 20.63 -85.63 18.09
CA PRO A 487 20.82 -84.21 17.74
C PRO A 487 21.15 -84.00 16.23
N ASN A 488 21.40 -82.75 15.80
CA ASN A 488 22.70 -82.41 15.21
C ASN A 488 22.96 -80.89 15.11
N ASN A 489 24.22 -80.52 14.97
CA ASN A 489 24.84 -79.19 15.11
C ASN A 489 26.07 -79.13 14.16
N PRO A 490 26.84 -78.03 14.04
CA PRO A 490 26.55 -76.59 14.15
C PRO A 490 27.15 -75.81 12.94
N VAL A 491 27.30 -74.47 13.02
CA VAL A 491 28.58 -73.70 12.84
C VAL A 491 28.32 -72.18 12.72
N THR A 492 29.15 -71.39 13.40
CA THR A 492 29.37 -69.92 13.31
C THR A 492 30.91 -69.70 13.49
N PRO A 493 31.60 -68.53 13.31
CA PRO A 493 31.18 -67.19 13.77
C PRO A 493 31.80 -65.91 13.10
N ARG A 494 31.54 -64.76 13.77
CA ARG A 494 32.33 -63.49 13.89
C ARG A 494 32.09 -62.26 12.97
N THR A 495 31.67 -61.18 13.66
CA THR A 495 31.81 -59.72 13.40
C THR A 495 33.11 -59.18 14.05
N PRO A 496 33.53 -57.88 13.98
CA PRO A 496 32.78 -56.58 13.99
C PRO A 496 33.17 -55.64 12.81
N THR A 497 33.12 -54.28 12.76
CA THR A 497 33.06 -53.19 13.77
C THR A 497 32.39 -51.88 13.25
N THR A 498 32.84 -50.69 13.67
CA THR A 498 32.18 -49.37 13.62
C THR A 498 32.65 -48.40 12.50
N PRO A 499 31.85 -47.37 12.14
CA PRO A 499 32.20 -46.33 11.15
C PRO A 499 32.79 -45.03 11.78
N VAL A 500 33.29 -44.11 10.93
CA VAL A 500 33.83 -42.77 11.31
C VAL A 500 33.38 -41.66 10.34
N THR A 501 33.29 -40.42 10.86
CA THR A 501 32.74 -39.18 10.26
C THR A 501 33.62 -38.52 9.17
N PRO A 502 33.05 -37.85 8.15
CA PRO A 502 33.78 -37.02 7.17
C PRO A 502 33.99 -35.56 7.61
N THR A 503 34.98 -34.89 7.00
CA THR A 503 35.33 -33.47 7.24
C THR A 503 35.38 -32.62 5.95
N THR A 504 35.11 -31.32 6.09
CA THR A 504 35.42 -30.22 5.15
C THR A 504 36.87 -29.71 5.37
N PRO A 505 37.52 -28.87 4.50
CA PRO A 505 36.92 -27.79 3.68
C PRO A 505 37.53 -27.42 2.29
N SER A 506 36.77 -26.59 1.56
CA SER A 506 37.15 -25.43 0.70
C SER A 506 38.41 -25.41 -0.20
N SER A 507 38.22 -25.09 -1.49
CA SER A 507 39.01 -24.06 -2.22
C SER A 507 38.34 -23.61 -3.55
N THR A 508 38.72 -22.42 -4.03
CA THR A 508 38.25 -21.70 -5.24
C THR A 508 39.45 -21.45 -6.20
N PRO A 509 39.33 -20.72 -7.34
CA PRO A 509 38.23 -20.50 -8.31
C PRO A 509 38.68 -20.71 -9.79
N THR A 510 37.80 -20.51 -10.80
CA THR A 510 38.18 -19.90 -12.10
C THR A 510 36.97 -19.43 -12.92
N ASN A 511 37.21 -18.54 -13.91
CA ASN A 511 36.18 -17.87 -14.71
C ASN A 511 35.86 -18.59 -16.04
N GLY A 512 34.64 -18.37 -16.55
CA GLY A 512 34.24 -18.71 -17.92
C GLY A 512 32.99 -17.95 -18.36
N ASN A 513 33.16 -16.92 -19.21
CA ASN A 513 32.06 -16.08 -19.72
C ASN A 513 31.37 -16.71 -20.95
N LYS A 514 30.04 -16.54 -21.07
CA LYS A 514 29.39 -15.48 -21.92
C LYS A 514 28.04 -15.94 -22.51
N ALA A 515 27.03 -15.06 -22.48
CA ALA A 515 25.75 -15.06 -23.24
C ALA A 515 24.84 -16.32 -23.10
N ASP A 516 23.51 -16.22 -23.04
CA ASP A 516 22.66 -15.27 -23.77
C ASP A 516 21.34 -14.91 -23.02
N GLN A 517 20.61 -13.87 -23.47
CA GLN A 517 19.28 -13.51 -22.93
C GLN A 517 18.21 -13.32 -24.02
N PRO A 518 16.98 -13.85 -23.81
CA PRO A 518 15.78 -13.31 -24.45
C PRO A 518 15.21 -12.12 -23.63
N GLY A 519 15.11 -10.95 -24.25
CA GLY A 519 14.82 -9.67 -23.57
C GLY A 519 13.38 -9.47 -23.06
N THR A 520 13.20 -8.51 -22.14
CA THR A 520 11.93 -8.20 -21.46
C THR A 520 11.44 -6.77 -21.77
N LYS A 521 10.12 -6.56 -21.95
CA LYS A 521 9.52 -5.22 -22.18
C LYS A 521 9.14 -4.49 -20.88
N ILE A 522 9.38 -3.17 -20.89
CA ILE A 522 9.17 -2.22 -19.79
C ILE A 522 7.69 -1.80 -19.66
N GLU A 523 7.23 -1.47 -18.45
CA GLU A 523 5.93 -0.79 -18.21
C GLU A 523 6.07 0.33 -17.15
N THR A 524 5.60 1.55 -17.47
CA THR A 524 5.80 2.78 -16.67
C THR A 524 4.72 3.01 -15.60
N GLY A 525 5.01 3.89 -14.62
CA GLY A 525 4.18 4.19 -13.43
C GLY A 525 3.47 5.55 -13.43
N LEU A 526 2.30 5.61 -12.78
CA LEU A 526 1.34 6.73 -12.83
C LEU A 526 0.54 6.90 -11.50
N GLU A 527 1.14 7.34 -10.38
CA GLU A 527 0.41 7.59 -9.10
C GLU A 527 -0.01 9.09 -8.89
N PRO A 528 -1.21 9.37 -8.33
CA PRO A 528 -1.68 10.71 -7.97
C PRO A 528 -1.83 10.93 -6.44
N GLN A 529 -1.62 12.18 -6.01
CA GLN A 529 -1.73 12.63 -4.61
C GLN A 529 -3.18 12.86 -4.12
N ALA A 530 -3.32 13.35 -2.89
CA ALA A 530 -4.38 12.90 -1.99
C ALA A 530 -5.66 13.76 -1.98
N SER A 531 -6.77 13.13 -2.38
CA SER A 531 -8.04 13.34 -1.68
C SER A 531 -8.46 12.04 -1.00
N GLY A 532 -9.19 12.11 0.12
CA GLY A 532 -9.66 10.95 0.91
C GLY A 532 -10.66 10.01 0.21
N LYS A 533 -10.73 10.08 -1.13
CA LYS A 533 -11.60 9.34 -2.05
C LYS A 533 -10.80 8.64 -3.17
N VAL A 534 -9.46 8.77 -3.17
CA VAL A 534 -8.52 8.07 -4.05
C VAL A 534 -7.97 6.83 -3.33
N VAL A 535 -7.55 5.80 -4.09
CA VAL A 535 -7.13 4.50 -3.55
C VAL A 535 -5.72 4.15 -3.99
N LYS A 536 -4.81 3.99 -3.02
CA LYS A 536 -3.38 3.64 -3.21
C LYS A 536 -3.15 2.46 -4.17
N LYS A 537 -2.08 2.50 -4.97
CA LYS A 537 -1.56 1.38 -5.77
C LYS A 537 -1.39 0.11 -4.93
N GLY A 538 -1.50 -1.04 -5.59
CA GLY A 538 -1.60 -2.37 -5.00
C GLY A 538 -2.90 -2.66 -4.22
N THR A 539 -3.73 -1.65 -3.89
CA THR A 539 -4.95 -1.87 -3.10
C THR A 539 -6.05 -2.49 -3.94
N ALA A 540 -6.70 -3.53 -3.42
CA ALA A 540 -7.87 -4.11 -4.04
C ALA A 540 -9.12 -3.21 -3.86
N VAL A 541 -9.85 -2.97 -4.94
CA VAL A 541 -11.13 -2.25 -5.00
C VAL A 541 -12.26 -3.13 -5.55
N TYR A 542 -13.52 -2.78 -5.26
CA TYR A 542 -14.70 -3.42 -5.86
C TYR A 542 -15.68 -2.38 -6.44
N SER A 543 -16.55 -2.80 -7.37
CA SER A 543 -17.59 -1.93 -7.93
C SER A 543 -18.87 -1.85 -7.07
N LEU A 544 -19.42 -0.64 -6.92
CA LEU A 544 -20.71 -0.35 -6.28
C LEU A 544 -21.89 -0.42 -7.25
N ASN A 545 -21.64 -0.07 -8.51
CA ASN A 545 -22.60 0.11 -9.60
C ASN A 545 -22.06 -0.56 -10.89
N LYS A 546 -22.83 -0.52 -11.99
CA LYS A 546 -22.38 -1.05 -13.28
C LYS A 546 -21.15 -0.25 -13.77
N ILE A 547 -20.10 -0.96 -14.18
CA ILE A 547 -18.89 -0.39 -14.78
C ILE A 547 -18.46 -1.20 -16.02
N TYR A 548 -17.46 -0.71 -16.74
CA TYR A 548 -16.76 -1.45 -17.78
C TYR A 548 -15.25 -1.34 -17.52
N LEU A 549 -14.50 -2.37 -17.90
CA LEU A 549 -13.05 -2.32 -18.11
C LEU A 549 -12.82 -1.84 -19.55
N TYR A 550 -11.96 -0.82 -19.71
CA TYR A 550 -11.63 -0.22 -21.01
C TYR A 550 -10.17 -0.44 -21.36
N LYS A 551 -9.86 -0.55 -22.67
CA LYS A 551 -8.49 -0.62 -23.19
C LYS A 551 -7.68 0.65 -22.87
N ASN A 552 -8.34 1.82 -22.87
CA ASN A 552 -7.72 3.12 -22.65
C ASN A 552 -8.53 3.95 -21.62
N ALA A 553 -7.87 4.86 -20.90
CA ALA A 553 -8.48 5.74 -19.89
C ALA A 553 -9.58 6.69 -20.43
N THR A 554 -9.61 6.94 -21.74
CA THR A 554 -10.56 7.80 -22.46
C THR A 554 -12.01 7.32 -22.47
N PHE A 555 -12.26 6.02 -22.20
CA PHE A 555 -13.61 5.47 -22.01
C PHE A 555 -14.57 5.55 -23.23
N LYS A 556 -14.04 5.62 -24.46
CA LYS A 556 -14.87 5.57 -25.69
C LYS A 556 -15.66 4.24 -25.74
N LYS A 557 -16.89 4.24 -26.28
CA LYS A 557 -17.79 3.06 -26.31
C LYS A 557 -17.12 1.83 -26.95
N ALA A 558 -16.35 2.03 -28.02
CA ALA A 558 -15.60 0.99 -28.74
C ALA A 558 -14.38 0.44 -27.97
N GLN A 559 -13.89 1.13 -26.94
CA GLN A 559 -12.75 0.69 -26.13
C GLN A 559 -13.14 -0.26 -24.98
N ARG A 560 -14.41 -0.71 -24.90
CA ARG A 560 -14.92 -1.57 -23.81
C ARG A 560 -14.49 -3.02 -24.01
N MET A 561 -13.61 -3.51 -23.14
CA MET A 561 -13.15 -4.91 -23.14
C MET A 561 -14.13 -5.83 -22.40
N ALA A 562 -14.66 -5.37 -21.26
CA ALA A 562 -15.56 -6.16 -20.43
C ALA A 562 -16.58 -5.26 -19.72
N GLY A 563 -17.84 -5.69 -19.65
CA GLY A 563 -18.88 -5.06 -18.83
C GLY A 563 -19.14 -5.84 -17.56
N TYR A 564 -19.31 -5.13 -16.44
CA TYR A 564 -19.59 -5.70 -15.13
C TYR A 564 -20.83 -5.02 -14.56
N VAL A 565 -21.91 -5.76 -14.41
CA VAL A 565 -23.16 -5.24 -13.82
C VAL A 565 -23.00 -4.95 -12.33
N LYS A 566 -23.94 -4.18 -11.78
CA LYS A 566 -24.10 -4.01 -10.32
C LYS A 566 -24.35 -5.39 -9.69
N LYS A 567 -23.66 -5.72 -8.60
CA LYS A 567 -23.79 -7.02 -7.90
C LYS A 567 -24.18 -6.83 -6.41
N PRO A 568 -24.85 -7.82 -5.80
CA PRO A 568 -24.95 -7.98 -4.35
C PRO A 568 -23.59 -7.89 -3.67
N ARG A 569 -23.52 -7.33 -2.45
CA ARG A 569 -22.26 -6.90 -1.81
C ARG A 569 -21.19 -8.00 -1.73
N VAL A 570 -21.58 -9.24 -1.45
CA VAL A 570 -20.72 -10.44 -1.42
C VAL A 570 -20.09 -10.75 -2.78
N ASN A 571 -20.82 -10.51 -3.88
CA ASN A 571 -20.50 -10.99 -5.23
C ASN A 571 -19.97 -9.86 -6.15
N ARG A 572 -19.50 -8.75 -5.56
CA ARG A 572 -18.99 -7.59 -6.33
C ARG A 572 -17.65 -7.92 -7.00
N PRO A 573 -17.46 -7.52 -8.27
CA PRO A 573 -16.21 -7.77 -8.98
C PRO A 573 -15.08 -6.96 -8.31
N MET A 574 -13.90 -7.57 -8.25
CA MET A 574 -12.70 -7.01 -7.65
C MET A 574 -11.63 -6.71 -8.70
N PHE A 575 -10.85 -5.68 -8.42
CA PHE A 575 -9.75 -5.21 -9.25
C PHE A 575 -8.62 -4.74 -8.32
N VAL A 576 -7.36 -5.01 -8.66
CA VAL A 576 -6.21 -4.39 -7.98
C VAL A 576 -5.85 -3.12 -8.73
N VAL A 577 -5.74 -1.99 -8.03
CA VAL A 577 -5.15 -0.75 -8.59
C VAL A 577 -3.69 -1.03 -8.86
N THR A 578 -3.32 -1.25 -10.12
CA THR A 578 -1.92 -1.44 -10.52
C THR A 578 -1.24 -0.12 -10.83
N ASP A 579 -2.03 0.90 -11.18
CA ASP A 579 -1.59 2.26 -11.49
C ASP A 579 -2.84 3.15 -11.66
N TYR A 580 -2.69 4.36 -12.17
CA TYR A 580 -3.79 5.28 -12.40
C TYR A 580 -3.65 5.87 -13.81
N ALA A 581 -4.63 6.67 -14.22
CA ALA A 581 -4.56 7.47 -15.44
C ALA A 581 -5.62 8.57 -15.39
N ARG A 582 -5.60 9.51 -16.33
CA ARG A 582 -6.69 10.45 -16.56
C ARG A 582 -7.30 10.16 -17.94
N SER A 583 -8.62 10.33 -18.08
CA SER A 583 -9.21 10.51 -19.43
C SER A 583 -8.78 11.85 -20.00
N ALA A 584 -8.84 12.06 -21.32
CA ALA A 584 -8.56 13.35 -21.97
C ALA A 584 -9.14 14.56 -21.21
N ASN A 585 -10.40 14.49 -20.78
CA ASN A 585 -11.06 15.50 -19.95
C ASN A 585 -10.63 15.46 -18.45
N GLY A 586 -9.35 15.27 -18.13
CA GLY A 586 -8.74 15.28 -16.78
C GLY A 586 -9.20 14.22 -15.75
N ARG A 587 -10.37 13.59 -15.93
CA ARG A 587 -11.02 12.74 -14.92
C ARG A 587 -10.23 11.47 -14.60
N LEU A 588 -9.92 11.27 -13.32
CA LEU A 588 -9.14 10.14 -12.81
C LEU A 588 -9.77 8.76 -13.13
N ARG A 589 -8.88 7.79 -13.38
CA ARG A 589 -9.11 6.36 -13.64
C ARG A 589 -8.10 5.56 -12.84
N TYR A 590 -8.45 4.32 -12.49
CA TYR A 590 -7.48 3.33 -12.05
C TYR A 590 -7.07 2.48 -13.26
N LYS A 591 -5.77 2.33 -13.52
CA LYS A 591 -5.22 1.22 -14.29
C LYS A 591 -5.25 0.02 -13.35
N VAL A 592 -5.84 -1.08 -13.80
CA VAL A 592 -6.13 -2.22 -12.92
C VAL A 592 -5.79 -3.55 -13.56
N ARG A 593 -5.55 -4.52 -12.69
CA ARG A 593 -5.67 -5.95 -12.98
C ARG A 593 -7.01 -6.45 -12.41
N ASP A 594 -7.84 -7.05 -13.25
CA ASP A 594 -9.01 -7.84 -12.83
C ASP A 594 -8.51 -9.03 -11.99
N VAL A 595 -9.16 -9.28 -10.84
CA VAL A 595 -8.82 -10.40 -9.92
C VAL A 595 -10.07 -11.21 -9.56
N ASN A 596 -10.89 -11.50 -10.57
CA ASN A 596 -12.10 -12.31 -10.45
C ASN A 596 -11.86 -13.72 -10.99
N HIS A 597 -11.05 -14.52 -10.29
CA HIS A 597 -10.58 -15.89 -10.61
C HIS A 597 -11.61 -16.95 -11.08
N HIS A 598 -12.91 -16.61 -11.10
CA HIS A 598 -13.99 -17.45 -11.67
C HIS A 598 -14.60 -16.85 -12.95
N SER A 599 -13.88 -15.92 -13.60
CA SER A 599 -14.25 -15.21 -14.83
C SER A 599 -13.12 -15.37 -15.86
N ASN A 600 -13.48 -15.49 -17.14
CA ASN A 600 -12.52 -15.43 -18.25
C ASN A 600 -11.90 -14.04 -18.48
N THR A 601 -12.05 -13.12 -17.52
CA THR A 601 -11.36 -11.82 -17.46
C THR A 601 -10.34 -11.75 -16.33
N ASP A 602 -10.11 -12.83 -15.59
CA ASP A 602 -9.11 -12.82 -14.53
C ASP A 602 -7.72 -12.47 -15.09
N GLY A 603 -6.93 -11.69 -14.34
CA GLY A 603 -5.65 -11.18 -14.78
C GLY A 603 -5.69 -10.09 -15.88
N TRP A 604 -6.86 -9.80 -16.49
CA TRP A 604 -6.95 -8.79 -17.56
C TRP A 604 -6.55 -7.40 -17.04
N ARG A 605 -5.64 -6.74 -17.76
CA ARG A 605 -5.23 -5.36 -17.52
C ARG A 605 -6.11 -4.38 -18.31
N GLY A 606 -6.37 -3.21 -17.75
CA GLY A 606 -7.11 -2.12 -18.41
C GLY A 606 -7.50 -1.01 -17.43
N TYR A 607 -8.47 -0.17 -17.80
CA TYR A 607 -8.85 1.01 -17.02
C TYR A 607 -10.29 0.94 -16.50
N ILE A 608 -10.48 1.27 -15.21
CA ILE A 608 -11.81 1.46 -14.57
C ILE A 608 -11.94 2.87 -13.97
N THR A 609 -13.16 3.28 -13.65
CA THR A 609 -13.43 4.62 -13.10
C THR A 609 -12.87 4.74 -11.68
N ALA A 610 -12.17 5.84 -11.38
CA ALA A 610 -11.76 6.13 -10.01
C ALA A 610 -12.87 6.77 -9.16
N ASN A 611 -14.03 7.08 -9.77
CA ASN A 611 -15.13 7.75 -9.07
C ASN A 611 -15.61 6.91 -7.87
N TRP A 612 -15.50 7.52 -6.69
CA TRP A 612 -15.89 6.93 -5.40
C TRP A 612 -17.31 6.32 -5.44
N ASN A 613 -18.28 6.95 -6.08
CA ASN A 613 -19.67 6.46 -6.14
C ASN A 613 -19.84 5.19 -7.01
N TYR A 614 -18.79 4.80 -7.74
CA TYR A 614 -18.74 3.58 -8.54
C TYR A 614 -17.76 2.54 -7.98
N VAL A 615 -16.71 2.95 -7.26
CA VAL A 615 -15.61 2.08 -6.81
C VAL A 615 -15.19 2.40 -5.36
N ARG A 616 -14.91 1.37 -4.55
CA ARG A 616 -14.44 1.50 -3.14
C ARG A 616 -13.33 0.49 -2.84
N PRO A 617 -12.41 0.78 -1.89
CA PRO A 617 -11.51 -0.22 -1.32
C PRO A 617 -12.26 -1.45 -0.80
N VAL A 618 -11.72 -2.64 -1.07
CA VAL A 618 -12.22 -3.93 -0.56
C VAL A 618 -12.10 -3.99 0.96
N TYR A 619 -11.02 -3.46 1.52
CA TYR A 619 -10.77 -3.46 2.95
C TYR A 619 -11.38 -2.22 3.62
N TYR A 620 -11.94 -2.40 4.83
CA TYR A 620 -12.25 -1.29 5.72
C TYR A 620 -10.99 -0.50 6.09
N GLN A 621 -11.13 0.80 6.31
CA GLN A 621 -10.02 1.72 6.57
C GLN A 621 -9.95 2.21 8.03
N SER A 622 -10.99 1.91 8.83
CA SER A 622 -11.20 2.35 10.21
C SER A 622 -11.79 1.24 11.08
N LYS A 623 -11.67 1.39 12.41
CA LYS A 623 -12.29 0.52 13.43
C LYS A 623 -13.82 0.66 13.40
N HIS A 624 -14.54 -0.42 13.72
CA HIS A 624 -15.97 -0.41 14.03
C HIS A 624 -16.18 -1.30 15.25
N GLN A 625 -17.04 -0.93 16.20
CA GLN A 625 -17.25 -1.69 17.45
C GLN A 625 -17.87 -3.08 17.22
N THR A 626 -18.71 -3.21 16.19
CA THR A 626 -19.36 -4.48 15.82
C THR A 626 -19.33 -4.74 14.32
N LEU A 627 -19.35 -6.02 13.97
CA LEU A 627 -19.42 -6.53 12.60
C LEU A 627 -20.48 -7.62 12.50
N THR A 628 -21.08 -7.79 11.33
CA THR A 628 -21.86 -8.99 10.98
C THR A 628 -21.16 -9.73 9.83
N VAL A 629 -21.02 -11.05 9.95
CA VAL A 629 -20.51 -11.90 8.85
C VAL A 629 -21.59 -12.01 7.77
N ILE A 630 -21.26 -11.61 6.53
CA ILE A 630 -22.21 -11.63 5.40
C ILE A 630 -21.87 -12.67 4.32
N ASN A 631 -20.67 -13.25 4.33
CA ASN A 631 -20.27 -14.29 3.36
C ASN A 631 -21.15 -15.56 3.49
N PRO A 632 -21.73 -16.11 2.42
CA PRO A 632 -22.48 -17.38 2.47
C PRO A 632 -21.63 -18.62 2.80
N LEU A 633 -20.30 -18.50 2.78
CA LEU A 633 -19.34 -19.52 3.21
C LEU A 633 -18.70 -19.20 4.59
N GLY A 634 -19.25 -18.23 5.32
CA GLY A 634 -18.71 -17.78 6.60
C GLY A 634 -17.38 -17.04 6.48
N VAL A 635 -16.76 -16.73 7.62
CA VAL A 635 -15.43 -16.09 7.69
C VAL A 635 -14.56 -16.86 8.67
N ASN A 636 -13.38 -17.27 8.23
CA ASN A 636 -12.40 -17.90 9.11
C ASN A 636 -11.87 -16.86 10.12
N ALA A 637 -11.77 -17.28 11.38
CA ALA A 637 -11.02 -16.64 12.44
C ALA A 637 -9.66 -17.31 12.61
N TYR A 638 -8.66 -16.55 13.05
CA TYR A 638 -7.24 -16.91 13.03
C TYR A 638 -6.55 -16.42 14.30
N LYS A 639 -5.47 -17.06 14.74
CA LYS A 639 -4.66 -16.55 15.87
C LYS A 639 -3.80 -15.35 15.48
N ASN A 640 -3.28 -15.32 14.25
CA ASN A 640 -2.24 -14.35 13.91
C ASN A 640 -2.73 -13.27 12.91
N ARG A 641 -2.14 -12.06 13.04
CA ARG A 641 -2.50 -10.85 12.27
C ARG A 641 -2.41 -11.02 10.74
N ASN A 642 -1.45 -11.83 10.29
CA ASN A 642 -1.26 -12.22 8.89
C ASN A 642 -2.41 -13.10 8.33
N LEU A 643 -3.21 -13.73 9.20
CA LEU A 643 -4.18 -14.82 8.94
C LEU A 643 -3.55 -16.23 8.82
N THR A 644 -2.50 -16.53 9.61
CA THR A 644 -2.09 -17.91 9.92
C THR A 644 -2.74 -18.40 11.23
N GLY A 645 -2.67 -19.71 11.50
CA GLY A 645 -3.29 -20.32 12.69
C GLY A 645 -4.83 -20.26 12.65
N LYS A 646 -5.47 -20.92 11.67
CA LYS A 646 -6.94 -20.93 11.50
C LYS A 646 -7.62 -21.61 12.70
N VAL A 647 -8.46 -20.86 13.41
CA VAL A 647 -9.17 -21.31 14.62
C VAL A 647 -10.52 -21.96 14.27
N LYS A 648 -11.41 -21.24 13.57
CA LYS A 648 -12.78 -21.69 13.28
C LYS A 648 -13.40 -20.91 12.11
N ASN A 649 -14.38 -21.50 11.43
CA ASN A 649 -15.22 -20.76 10.48
C ASN A 649 -16.46 -20.19 11.21
N ILE A 650 -16.61 -18.87 11.18
CA ILE A 650 -17.73 -18.14 11.75
C ILE A 650 -18.84 -18.08 10.69
N LYS A 651 -20.05 -18.57 11.02
CA LYS A 651 -21.18 -18.70 10.10
C LYS A 651 -21.74 -17.33 9.67
N GLN A 652 -22.46 -17.32 8.53
CA GLN A 652 -23.19 -16.14 8.06
C GLN A 652 -24.20 -15.69 9.12
N GLY A 653 -24.31 -14.37 9.35
CA GLY A 653 -25.21 -13.77 10.31
C GLY A 653 -24.69 -13.65 11.75
N THR A 654 -23.55 -14.27 12.08
CA THR A 654 -22.94 -14.03 13.40
C THR A 654 -22.53 -12.57 13.54
N VAL A 655 -23.00 -11.93 14.61
CA VAL A 655 -22.58 -10.60 15.06
C VAL A 655 -21.36 -10.76 15.96
N LEU A 656 -20.32 -9.97 15.72
CA LEU A 656 -19.02 -10.04 16.37
C LEU A 656 -18.71 -8.72 17.08
N LYS A 657 -18.25 -8.81 18.33
CA LYS A 657 -17.65 -7.68 19.07
C LYS A 657 -16.19 -7.53 18.64
N VAL A 658 -15.78 -6.30 18.33
CA VAL A 658 -14.43 -5.96 17.89
C VAL A 658 -13.68 -5.26 19.01
N HIS A 659 -12.54 -5.81 19.41
CA HIS A 659 -11.64 -5.18 20.38
C HIS A 659 -10.63 -4.26 19.69
N GLY A 660 -10.01 -4.70 18.59
CA GLY A 660 -8.97 -3.95 17.87
C GLY A 660 -9.13 -3.95 16.34
N PHE A 661 -8.35 -3.10 15.67
CA PHE A 661 -8.32 -3.01 14.20
C PHE A 661 -6.90 -2.65 13.76
N VAL A 662 -6.30 -3.45 12.88
CA VAL A 662 -4.89 -3.33 12.49
C VAL A 662 -4.71 -3.45 10.98
N ARG A 663 -3.62 -2.87 10.47
CA ARG A 663 -3.16 -3.02 9.08
C ARG A 663 -2.20 -4.21 8.97
N HIS A 664 -2.17 -4.82 7.80
CA HIS A 664 -1.19 -5.82 7.39
C HIS A 664 -0.95 -5.65 5.89
N ASN A 665 0.17 -5.02 5.55
CA ASN A 665 0.45 -4.49 4.20
C ASN A 665 -0.74 -3.64 3.72
N LEU A 666 -1.15 -3.76 2.46
CA LEU A 666 -2.28 -3.01 1.86
C LEU A 666 -3.68 -3.55 2.27
N THR A 667 -3.77 -4.31 3.36
CA THR A 667 -5.00 -4.97 3.81
C THR A 667 -5.25 -4.75 5.31
N THR A 668 -6.47 -4.96 5.77
CA THR A 668 -6.83 -4.70 7.19
C THR A 668 -7.45 -5.92 7.87
N ARG A 669 -7.46 -5.89 9.20
CA ARG A 669 -7.87 -6.98 10.10
C ARG A 669 -8.66 -6.41 11.27
N TYR A 670 -9.60 -7.18 11.77
CA TYR A 670 -10.25 -6.92 13.06
C TYR A 670 -9.80 -7.95 14.07
N LEU A 671 -9.35 -7.48 15.24
CA LEU A 671 -9.11 -8.29 16.42
C LEU A 671 -10.44 -8.38 17.19
N LEU A 672 -10.94 -9.60 17.38
CA LEU A 672 -12.18 -9.87 18.09
C LEU A 672 -11.98 -9.83 19.61
N SER A 673 -13.08 -9.75 20.37
CA SER A 673 -13.04 -9.74 21.83
C SER A 673 -12.55 -11.05 22.48
N ASN A 674 -12.24 -12.08 21.70
CA ASN A 674 -11.69 -13.36 22.15
C ASN A 674 -10.25 -13.62 21.63
N GLY A 675 -9.53 -12.56 21.24
CA GLY A 675 -8.14 -12.63 20.75
C GLY A 675 -7.97 -13.06 19.29
N ASP A 676 -8.97 -13.69 18.67
CA ASP A 676 -8.86 -14.12 17.27
C ASP A 676 -8.93 -12.92 16.29
N TYR A 677 -8.15 -12.97 15.21
CA TYR A 677 -8.21 -12.06 14.07
C TYR A 677 -9.17 -12.55 12.98
N ILE A 678 -9.86 -11.61 12.33
CA ILE A 678 -10.60 -11.83 11.08
C ILE A 678 -10.24 -10.79 10.01
N THR A 679 -10.57 -11.11 8.76
CA THR A 679 -10.36 -10.22 7.61
C THR A 679 -11.23 -8.95 7.65
N GLY A 680 -10.63 -7.79 7.35
CA GLY A 680 -11.34 -6.51 7.18
C GLY A 680 -12.06 -6.36 5.82
N ASN A 681 -12.17 -7.44 5.03
CA ASN A 681 -12.75 -7.43 3.70
C ASN A 681 -14.28 -7.18 3.73
N ARG A 682 -14.70 -6.04 3.17
CA ARG A 682 -16.09 -5.57 3.09
C ARG A 682 -17.03 -6.49 2.31
N LYS A 683 -16.55 -7.37 1.42
CA LYS A 683 -17.40 -8.38 0.77
C LYS A 683 -17.81 -9.48 1.75
N LEU A 684 -17.00 -9.73 2.78
CA LEU A 684 -17.15 -10.86 3.70
C LEU A 684 -17.76 -10.45 5.05
N VAL A 685 -17.49 -9.22 5.52
CA VAL A 685 -18.07 -8.62 6.74
C VAL A 685 -18.69 -7.24 6.50
N LYS A 686 -19.67 -6.87 7.34
CA LYS A 686 -20.39 -5.59 7.29
C LYS A 686 -20.41 -4.94 8.68
N MET A 687 -19.98 -3.68 8.78
CA MET A 687 -20.02 -2.86 10.00
C MET A 687 -21.42 -2.79 10.63
N GLY A 688 -21.49 -2.86 11.96
CA GLY A 688 -22.75 -2.86 12.72
C GLY A 688 -23.44 -4.23 12.79
N ARG A 689 -24.58 -4.25 13.49
CA ARG A 689 -25.47 -5.42 13.59
C ARG A 689 -26.44 -5.46 12.40
N HIS A 690 -26.56 -6.60 11.72
CA HIS A 690 -27.49 -6.79 10.59
C HIS A 690 -28.23 -8.10 10.74
N GLN A 691 -29.56 -8.04 10.88
CA GLN A 691 -30.38 -9.24 10.97
C GLN A 691 -30.23 -10.11 9.72
N GLN A 692 -30.33 -11.43 9.88
CA GLN A 692 -30.32 -12.39 8.76
C GLN A 692 -31.60 -13.23 8.80
N PRO A 693 -32.23 -13.50 7.66
CA PRO A 693 -33.48 -14.23 7.61
C PRO A 693 -33.27 -15.69 8.05
N LYS A 694 -33.95 -16.09 9.13
CA LYS A 694 -33.82 -17.39 9.79
C LYS A 694 -34.83 -18.42 9.29
N ARG A 695 -36.05 -17.96 8.95
CA ARG A 695 -37.17 -18.82 8.49
C ARG A 695 -37.94 -18.13 7.37
N LEU A 696 -38.65 -18.92 6.58
CA LEU A 696 -39.66 -18.43 5.63
C LEU A 696 -40.94 -19.26 5.69
N VAL A 697 -42.03 -18.66 5.21
CA VAL A 697 -43.33 -19.31 5.02
C VAL A 697 -43.73 -19.15 3.55
N VAL A 698 -44.13 -20.25 2.91
CA VAL A 698 -44.46 -20.28 1.48
C VAL A 698 -45.86 -19.70 1.22
N LYS A 699 -45.96 -18.62 0.44
CA LYS A 699 -47.23 -17.91 0.13
C LYS A 699 -47.99 -18.51 -1.07
N LYS A 700 -47.25 -19.04 -2.03
CA LYS A 700 -47.71 -19.78 -3.22
C LYS A 700 -46.72 -20.91 -3.48
N THR A 701 -47.15 -22.06 -4.01
CA THR A 701 -46.28 -23.22 -4.24
C THR A 701 -44.98 -22.82 -4.96
N ILE A 702 -43.82 -23.24 -4.43
CA ILE A 702 -42.50 -22.94 -4.99
C ILE A 702 -41.70 -24.21 -5.29
N ASN A 703 -40.89 -24.15 -6.34
CA ASN A 703 -39.94 -25.21 -6.66
C ASN A 703 -38.67 -25.11 -5.81
N ARG A 704 -38.10 -26.28 -5.50
CA ARG A 704 -36.76 -26.45 -4.95
C ARG A 704 -35.80 -26.88 -6.06
N TYR A 705 -34.57 -26.37 -6.02
CA TYR A 705 -33.55 -26.60 -7.03
C TYR A 705 -32.24 -27.07 -6.42
N GLY A 706 -31.43 -27.78 -7.22
CA GLY A 706 -30.10 -28.24 -6.81
C GLY A 706 -29.08 -27.10 -6.63
N ASP A 707 -29.31 -25.94 -7.26
CA ASP A 707 -28.36 -24.82 -7.30
C ASP A 707 -29.05 -23.44 -7.19
N ALA A 708 -28.25 -22.38 -7.03
CA ALA A 708 -28.76 -21.01 -6.87
C ALA A 708 -29.33 -20.39 -8.18
N ASN A 709 -28.90 -20.87 -9.35
CA ASN A 709 -29.37 -20.38 -10.66
C ASN A 709 -30.69 -21.01 -11.08
N PHE A 710 -31.10 -22.11 -10.44
CA PHE A 710 -32.29 -22.92 -10.75
C PHE A 710 -32.19 -23.74 -12.05
N THR A 711 -31.04 -24.36 -12.31
CA THR A 711 -30.82 -25.20 -13.51
C THR A 711 -31.57 -26.53 -13.45
N LYS A 712 -31.52 -27.23 -12.30
CA LYS A 712 -32.21 -28.52 -12.10
C LYS A 712 -33.18 -28.44 -10.92
N ARG A 713 -34.48 -28.57 -11.20
CA ARG A 713 -35.55 -28.76 -10.19
C ARG A 713 -35.32 -30.10 -9.48
N ASN A 714 -35.41 -30.11 -8.15
CA ASN A 714 -35.24 -31.32 -7.34
C ASN A 714 -36.34 -31.48 -6.26
N GLY A 715 -37.46 -30.78 -6.40
CA GLY A 715 -38.60 -30.85 -5.50
C GLY A 715 -39.50 -29.61 -5.59
N HIS A 716 -40.48 -29.53 -4.69
CA HIS A 716 -41.32 -28.35 -4.49
C HIS A 716 -41.84 -28.29 -3.05
N PHE A 717 -42.39 -27.14 -2.65
CA PHE A 717 -43.04 -26.91 -1.36
C PHE A 717 -44.39 -26.23 -1.59
N LYS A 718 -45.45 -26.71 -0.90
CA LYS A 718 -46.83 -26.19 -1.03
C LYS A 718 -46.98 -24.85 -0.30
N LYS A 719 -48.09 -24.12 -0.55
CA LYS A 719 -48.52 -22.98 0.27
C LYS A 719 -48.59 -23.40 1.75
N GLY A 720 -48.21 -22.50 2.66
CA GLY A 720 -48.20 -22.71 4.11
C GLY A 720 -46.94 -23.38 4.67
N THR A 721 -46.12 -24.06 3.86
CA THR A 721 -44.90 -24.74 4.34
C THR A 721 -43.95 -23.74 5.01
N LYS A 722 -43.52 -24.06 6.24
CA LYS A 722 -42.54 -23.30 7.03
C LYS A 722 -41.14 -23.93 6.82
N LEU A 723 -40.15 -23.16 6.38
CA LEU A 723 -38.79 -23.65 6.10
C LEU A 723 -37.73 -22.86 6.87
N THR A 724 -36.74 -23.56 7.43
CA THR A 724 -35.55 -22.95 8.04
C THR A 724 -34.54 -22.59 6.94
N ILE A 725 -34.03 -21.36 6.98
CA ILE A 725 -33.02 -20.83 6.06
C ILE A 725 -31.64 -21.15 6.65
N LYS A 726 -30.84 -21.96 5.95
CA LYS A 726 -29.48 -22.32 6.36
C LYS A 726 -28.46 -21.24 6.02
N LYS A 727 -28.66 -20.51 4.91
CA LYS A 727 -27.88 -19.34 4.48
C LYS A 727 -28.59 -18.55 3.38
N VAL A 728 -28.23 -17.28 3.26
CA VAL A 728 -28.61 -16.39 2.14
C VAL A 728 -27.51 -16.39 1.10
N THR A 729 -27.87 -16.56 -0.17
CA THR A 729 -26.94 -16.43 -1.31
C THR A 729 -27.64 -15.77 -2.50
N PHE A 730 -27.00 -15.70 -3.66
CA PHE A 730 -27.51 -15.05 -4.87
C PHE A 730 -27.26 -15.91 -6.10
N SER A 731 -28.18 -15.89 -7.06
CA SER A 731 -27.97 -16.52 -8.37
C SER A 731 -26.83 -15.84 -9.15
N HIS A 732 -26.27 -16.54 -10.13
CA HIS A 732 -25.28 -16.02 -11.09
C HIS A 732 -24.07 -15.34 -10.43
N GLU A 733 -23.56 -15.93 -9.35
CA GLU A 733 -22.49 -15.38 -8.49
C GLU A 733 -21.33 -14.77 -9.30
N PHE A 734 -20.66 -15.60 -10.11
CA PHE A 734 -19.50 -15.20 -10.92
C PHE A 734 -19.85 -14.50 -12.25
N SER A 735 -21.13 -14.37 -12.61
CA SER A 735 -21.52 -13.76 -13.90
C SER A 735 -21.23 -12.26 -13.93
N ARG A 736 -20.44 -11.81 -14.91
CA ARG A 736 -20.21 -10.38 -15.20
C ARG A 736 -21.44 -9.67 -15.77
N THR A 737 -22.33 -10.40 -16.45
CA THR A 737 -23.49 -9.87 -17.19
C THR A 737 -24.81 -9.95 -16.43
N ARG A 738 -24.95 -10.83 -15.42
CA ARG A 738 -26.18 -11.01 -14.64
C ARG A 738 -26.00 -10.58 -13.19
N THR A 739 -26.82 -9.64 -12.73
CA THR A 739 -26.79 -9.03 -11.39
C THR A 739 -26.76 -10.07 -10.27
N GLY A 740 -27.58 -11.11 -10.42
CA GLY A 740 -27.84 -12.10 -9.40
C GLY A 740 -29.00 -11.69 -8.50
N VAL A 741 -29.91 -12.63 -8.23
CA VAL A 741 -31.12 -12.41 -7.41
C VAL A 741 -31.00 -13.24 -6.15
N GLN A 742 -31.46 -12.72 -5.01
CA GLN A 742 -31.36 -13.41 -3.73
C GLN A 742 -32.03 -14.79 -3.75
N ARG A 743 -31.44 -15.72 -2.99
CA ARG A 743 -31.82 -17.12 -2.83
C ARG A 743 -31.68 -17.51 -1.37
N TYR A 744 -32.56 -18.40 -0.92
CA TYR A 744 -32.43 -19.04 0.37
C TYR A 744 -32.03 -20.49 0.18
N VAL A 745 -31.00 -20.92 0.91
CA VAL A 745 -30.63 -22.34 1.02
C VAL A 745 -31.46 -22.94 2.15
N VAL A 746 -32.21 -23.99 1.85
CA VAL A 746 -33.08 -24.72 2.77
C VAL A 746 -32.64 -26.19 2.82
N ASN A 747 -33.43 -27.09 3.42
CA ASN A 747 -33.06 -28.51 3.39
C ASN A 747 -33.25 -29.13 1.99
N GLY A 748 -32.20 -29.80 1.49
CA GLY A 748 -32.18 -30.44 0.18
C GLY A 748 -32.10 -29.50 -1.04
N GLY A 749 -31.82 -28.20 -0.89
CA GLY A 749 -31.59 -27.32 -2.03
C GLY A 749 -31.87 -25.83 -1.82
N TYR A 750 -32.09 -25.14 -2.94
CA TYR A 750 -32.25 -23.69 -3.05
C TYR A 750 -33.69 -23.33 -3.42
N VAL A 751 -34.20 -22.22 -2.87
CA VAL A 751 -35.54 -21.68 -3.15
C VAL A 751 -35.52 -20.17 -3.39
N THR A 752 -36.63 -19.64 -3.92
CA THR A 752 -36.79 -18.22 -4.22
C THR A 752 -36.86 -17.37 -2.95
N ALA A 753 -36.26 -16.18 -3.00
CA ALA A 753 -36.35 -15.16 -1.94
C ALA A 753 -37.39 -14.06 -2.26
N SER A 754 -38.22 -14.25 -3.29
CA SER A 754 -39.17 -13.22 -3.75
C SER A 754 -40.38 -13.06 -2.80
N PRO A 755 -40.72 -11.84 -2.35
CA PRO A 755 -41.85 -11.60 -1.44
C PRO A 755 -43.23 -11.86 -2.08
N LYS A 756 -43.29 -12.05 -3.41
CA LYS A 756 -44.49 -12.56 -4.11
C LYS A 756 -44.78 -14.02 -3.77
N PHE A 757 -43.77 -14.79 -3.35
CA PHE A 757 -43.83 -16.24 -3.14
C PHE A 757 -43.53 -16.69 -1.71
N VAL A 758 -42.80 -15.91 -0.91
CA VAL A 758 -42.47 -16.24 0.49
C VAL A 758 -42.64 -15.03 1.42
N THR A 759 -43.08 -15.28 2.66
CA THR A 759 -42.93 -14.36 3.81
C THR A 759 -41.68 -14.79 4.58
N VAL A 760 -40.93 -13.85 5.17
CA VAL A 760 -39.60 -14.11 5.75
C VAL A 760 -39.51 -13.57 7.17
N GLN A 761 -38.93 -14.36 8.07
CA GLN A 761 -38.70 -14.03 9.49
C GLN A 761 -37.19 -13.94 9.76
N TYR A 762 -36.78 -12.95 10.55
CA TYR A 762 -35.40 -12.49 10.72
C TYR A 762 -34.81 -12.77 12.11
#